data_AF-A0ABD3UQJ7-F1
#
_entry.id   AF-A0ABD3UQJ7-F1
#
_cell.length_a   1.000
_cell.length_b   1.000
_cell.length_c   1.000
_cell.angle_alpha   90.00
_cell.angle_beta   90.00
_cell.angle_gamma   90.00
#
_symmetry.space_group_name_H-M   'P 1'
#
loop_
_entity.id
_entity.type
_entity.pdbx_description
1 polymer ?
#
loop_
_entity_poly.entity_id
_entity_poly.type
_entity_poly.pdbx_seq_one_letter_code
_entity_poly.pdbx_strand_id
1 'polypeptide(L)'
;MCHSKGSDCCLILLVFLVPLVTSDLYLHNPRGSNNRLNERTATRTNDNRLFDSQNNARGGYNVGDVTDVPAGNDASKQYQMKYFQSGSGLPGDESYLDIEWTNQHGCGGNEDTSPQKQNCIMVLQYMCQDTSVAVADTDKLRDGVVTNTQDYSRPANENENEALKISRKTNAVKLDRGLQELWEWYDKCKLRERNRGLFTADQKLNLNNGLGYSSAVYTRQNPQGTRQGYECPEERDYHPYWHPTPWRDISILAENRTMCSYHQSNSFNTQPYHECVEMYNPGGKPKHWSRWNNEKDCTTNGGRWVQFSNYLEKAPSYVSEATCVGTRNGMRYIWAVPYDTENIEQKECLVALEQPDCQEAPWSRSNHLGDGNDGKNLHYRWHLPYFPSTHEQRCVFRMRYNISTDDYDPYHTDSGYNNAGNAKLPVQNNPEIDIGGPSKLQLALNTDQTGRVFQDRSHVFLLRPRPQIIQNGRLFNLNVRGKRGNIVQVYPAVEYDFTPNNLVMTERDMVHIQWTGSNTHNNNAPGGDGDTGDAGEGTGGTDRSNLVQLRSLNDNFPLPFESTTMWSNAETLWVPYSAPGITAEEIALNMATSGYYRCMTPSRCTEKDNLDYIVETKTKLQNQLNNAPASYEGAVLRFRKGIYHFMCTRNNNFSNRSQKGMITVQ
;
A
#
# COMPACT_ATOMS: atom_id res chain seq x y z
N MET A 1 -4.71 -1.41 -74.73
CA MET A 1 -3.93 -0.60 -73.77
C MET A 1 -4.92 0.13 -72.88
N CYS A 2 -4.84 -0.15 -71.57
CA CYS A 2 -5.27 0.56 -70.35
C CYS A 2 -6.29 1.72 -70.44
N HIS A 3 -7.21 1.97 -69.51
CA HIS A 3 -7.64 1.32 -68.26
C HIS A 3 -8.98 1.97 -67.86
N SER A 4 -9.75 1.26 -67.03
CA SER A 4 -11.12 1.57 -66.63
C SER A 4 -11.24 2.26 -65.28
N LYS A 5 -12.34 3.01 -65.14
CA LYS A 5 -13.24 3.16 -63.97
C LYS A 5 -12.75 3.91 -62.72
N GLY A 6 -13.51 4.96 -62.43
CA GLY A 6 -13.41 5.85 -61.28
C GLY A 6 -13.78 5.23 -59.92
N SER A 7 -13.20 5.88 -58.90
CA SER A 7 -13.64 6.05 -57.51
C SER A 7 -13.80 4.81 -56.65
N ASP A 8 -12.68 4.34 -56.11
CA ASP A 8 -12.65 3.66 -54.83
C ASP A 8 -12.81 4.69 -53.69
N CYS A 9 -13.94 4.56 -52.99
CA CYS A 9 -14.22 5.24 -51.73
C CYS A 9 -13.39 4.54 -50.63
N CYS A 10 -12.22 5.10 -50.31
CA CYS A 10 -11.37 4.60 -49.25
C CYS A 10 -12.03 4.90 -47.90
N LEU A 11 -12.70 3.91 -47.34
CA LEU A 11 -13.25 3.93 -45.98
C LEU A 11 -12.05 3.96 -45.01
N ILE A 12 -11.64 5.17 -44.60
CA ILE A 12 -10.65 5.34 -43.51
C ILE A 12 -11.36 4.90 -42.23
N LEU A 13 -11.09 3.66 -41.82
CA LEU A 13 -11.43 3.16 -40.49
C LEU A 13 -10.54 3.89 -39.48
N LEU A 14 -11.00 5.06 -39.02
CA LEU A 14 -10.43 5.78 -37.88
C LEU A 14 -10.69 4.94 -36.63
N VAL A 15 -9.80 3.97 -36.38
CA VAL A 15 -9.68 3.34 -35.07
C VAL A 15 -9.16 4.42 -34.12
N PHE A 16 -10.08 5.13 -33.47
CA PHE A 16 -9.77 5.90 -32.27
C PHE A 16 -9.37 4.91 -31.18
N LEU A 17 -8.10 4.52 -31.17
CA LEU A 17 -7.41 4.07 -29.96
C LEU A 17 -7.25 5.32 -29.08
N VAL A 18 -8.33 5.75 -28.44
CA VAL A 18 -8.19 6.60 -27.26
C VAL A 18 -7.43 5.74 -26.25
N PRO A 19 -6.24 6.13 -25.78
CA PRO A 19 -5.66 5.48 -24.62
C PRO A 19 -6.65 5.71 -23.47
N LEU A 20 -7.43 4.68 -23.15
CA LEU A 20 -8.22 4.62 -21.94
C LEU A 20 -7.24 4.90 -20.81
N VAL A 21 -7.40 6.06 -20.17
CA VAL A 21 -6.62 6.46 -19.01
C VAL A 21 -7.00 5.48 -17.91
N THR A 22 -6.25 4.39 -17.75
CA THR A 22 -6.39 3.52 -16.58
C THR A 22 -5.93 4.36 -15.40
N SER A 23 -6.77 4.60 -14.41
CA SER A 23 -6.41 5.31 -13.20
C SER A 23 -7.55 5.07 -12.25
N ASP A 24 -7.32 4.39 -11.14
CA ASP A 24 -8.46 3.83 -10.41
C ASP A 24 -8.25 3.84 -8.88
N LEU A 25 -7.03 3.62 -8.36
CA LEU A 25 -6.66 3.85 -6.95
C LEU A 25 -5.18 4.25 -6.76
N TYR A 26 -4.89 5.44 -6.20
CA TYR A 26 -3.52 5.87 -5.88
C TYR A 26 -3.33 6.19 -4.41
N LEU A 27 -2.38 5.53 -3.76
CA LEU A 27 -2.02 5.84 -2.37
C LEU A 27 -1.04 7.01 -2.30
N HIS A 28 -1.29 7.95 -1.40
CA HIS A 28 -0.48 9.16 -1.21
C HIS A 28 0.24 9.19 0.15
N ASN A 29 -0.38 8.64 1.20
CA ASN A 29 0.23 8.39 2.49
C ASN A 29 -0.28 7.06 3.07
N PRO A 30 0.59 6.11 3.45
CA PRO A 30 1.98 6.02 3.02
C PRO A 30 2.06 6.03 1.48
N ARG A 31 3.21 6.46 0.94
CA ARG A 31 3.38 6.61 -0.52
C ARG A 31 3.15 5.29 -1.26
N GLY A 32 2.18 5.28 -2.18
CA GLY A 32 1.91 4.18 -3.09
C GLY A 32 3.03 3.96 -4.10
N SER A 33 3.52 2.74 -4.21
CA SER A 33 4.59 2.39 -5.14
C SER A 33 4.08 2.31 -6.57
N ASN A 34 2.86 1.80 -6.80
CA ASN A 34 2.34 1.49 -8.12
C ASN A 34 3.36 0.74 -8.99
N ASN A 35 4.03 -0.27 -8.43
CA ASN A 35 5.15 -1.02 -8.99
C ASN A 35 6.43 -0.21 -9.30
N ARG A 36 6.50 1.09 -9.00
CA ARG A 36 7.72 1.89 -9.18
C ARG A 36 8.82 1.51 -8.18
N LEU A 37 10.05 1.83 -8.55
CA LEU A 37 11.24 1.71 -7.74
C LEU A 37 12.07 2.99 -7.79
N ASN A 38 12.81 3.23 -8.87
CA ASN A 38 13.76 4.34 -9.02
C ASN A 38 13.79 4.87 -10.47
N GLU A 39 12.70 4.67 -11.20
CA GLU A 39 12.58 5.07 -12.59
C GLU A 39 12.64 6.59 -12.76
N ARG A 40 13.39 7.02 -13.77
CA ARG A 40 13.46 8.43 -14.20
C ARG A 40 12.37 8.83 -15.19
N THR A 41 11.64 7.85 -15.73
CA THR A 41 10.59 8.00 -16.73
C THR A 41 9.26 8.41 -16.08
N ALA A 42 8.34 9.02 -16.83
CA ALA A 42 7.01 9.37 -16.33
C ALA A 42 6.22 8.10 -15.98
N THR A 43 6.34 7.04 -16.77
CA THR A 43 5.72 5.72 -16.51
C THR A 43 6.64 4.80 -15.71
N ARG A 44 6.07 3.89 -14.90
CA ARG A 44 6.76 2.73 -14.32
C ARG A 44 7.38 1.86 -15.42
N THR A 45 8.51 1.21 -15.15
CA THR A 45 9.20 0.39 -16.18
C THR A 45 8.53 -0.96 -16.37
N ASN A 46 7.99 -1.55 -15.29
CA ASN A 46 7.45 -2.90 -15.32
C ASN A 46 6.17 -2.97 -14.46
N ASP A 47 5.03 -3.16 -15.12
CA ASP A 47 3.73 -3.30 -14.45
C ASP A 47 3.58 -4.64 -13.69
N ASN A 48 4.38 -5.64 -14.05
CA ASN A 48 4.29 -6.96 -13.44
C ASN A 48 5.25 -7.14 -12.27
N ARG A 49 5.86 -6.06 -11.76
CA ARG A 49 7.00 -6.15 -10.83
C ARG A 49 6.64 -6.80 -9.49
N LEU A 50 5.62 -6.27 -8.80
CA LEU A 50 5.23 -6.69 -7.45
C LEU A 50 3.80 -7.20 -7.36
N PHE A 51 2.85 -6.51 -7.99
CA PHE A 51 1.41 -6.80 -7.91
C PHE A 51 0.68 -6.24 -9.13
N ASP A 52 -0.53 -6.70 -9.38
CA ASP A 52 -1.38 -6.13 -10.43
C ASP A 52 -2.11 -4.91 -9.89
N SER A 53 -1.63 -3.74 -10.29
CA SER A 53 -2.20 -2.47 -9.84
C SER A 53 -3.54 -2.14 -10.50
N GLN A 54 -3.73 -2.60 -11.75
CA GLN A 54 -4.74 -2.09 -12.69
C GLN A 54 -4.71 -0.56 -12.92
N ASN A 55 -3.72 0.15 -12.37
CA ASN A 55 -3.61 1.61 -12.38
C ASN A 55 -2.85 2.15 -13.58
N ASN A 56 -2.93 3.47 -13.84
CA ASN A 56 -2.05 4.18 -14.78
C ASN A 56 -0.59 3.89 -14.50
N ALA A 57 0.19 3.62 -15.55
CA ALA A 57 1.64 3.47 -15.44
C ALA A 57 2.35 4.72 -14.89
N ARG A 58 1.76 5.92 -14.99
CA ARG A 58 2.36 7.17 -14.49
C ARG A 58 2.20 7.42 -12.99
N GLY A 59 1.28 6.71 -12.35
CA GLY A 59 1.01 6.88 -10.92
C GLY A 59 2.13 6.33 -10.02
N GLY A 60 2.00 6.58 -8.72
CA GLY A 60 2.92 6.12 -7.68
C GLY A 60 4.21 6.91 -7.56
N TYR A 61 5.00 6.50 -6.57
CA TYR A 61 6.20 7.18 -6.09
C TYR A 61 7.42 6.25 -6.13
N ASN A 62 8.60 6.79 -6.44
CA ASN A 62 9.85 6.05 -6.29
C ASN A 62 10.14 5.80 -4.80
N VAL A 63 10.91 4.74 -4.52
CA VAL A 63 11.45 4.47 -3.18
C VAL A 63 12.32 5.64 -2.73
N GLY A 64 12.32 5.92 -1.43
CA GLY A 64 13.14 6.98 -0.87
C GLY A 64 14.63 6.68 -0.97
N ASP A 65 15.45 7.72 -1.09
CA ASP A 65 16.90 7.64 -0.93
C ASP A 65 17.29 8.19 0.45
N VAL A 66 18.25 7.56 1.13
CA VAL A 66 18.72 7.98 2.47
C VAL A 66 19.47 9.31 2.41
N THR A 67 20.19 9.57 1.33
CA THR A 67 21.10 10.73 1.20
C THR A 67 20.71 11.63 0.04
N ASP A 68 21.58 12.57 -0.31
CA ASP A 68 21.45 13.46 -1.45
C ASP A 68 21.82 12.81 -2.80
N VAL A 69 22.24 11.53 -2.78
CA VAL A 69 22.58 10.75 -3.97
C VAL A 69 21.61 9.57 -4.17
N PRO A 70 21.34 9.14 -5.42
CA PRO A 70 20.53 7.96 -5.68
C PRO A 70 21.09 6.70 -5.01
N ALA A 71 20.21 5.87 -4.44
CA ALA A 71 20.58 4.57 -3.86
C ALA A 71 21.17 3.61 -4.90
N GLY A 72 20.74 3.73 -6.16
CA GLY A 72 21.19 2.87 -7.25
C GLY A 72 20.89 1.40 -6.95
N ASN A 73 21.93 0.57 -6.97
CA ASN A 73 21.82 -0.88 -6.75
C ASN A 73 22.05 -1.30 -5.28
N ASP A 74 22.03 -0.34 -4.34
CA ASP A 74 22.33 -0.57 -2.93
C ASP A 74 21.07 -0.38 -2.07
N ALA A 75 20.47 -1.48 -1.65
CA ALA A 75 19.26 -1.47 -0.83
C ALA A 75 19.48 -0.80 0.55
N SER A 76 20.72 -0.76 1.06
CA SER A 76 21.02 -0.09 2.34
C SER A 76 20.91 1.44 2.24
N LYS A 77 20.95 1.99 1.03
CA LYS A 77 20.76 3.41 0.74
C LYS A 77 19.32 3.77 0.37
N GLN A 78 18.42 2.79 0.33
CA GLN A 78 16.98 3.04 0.22
C GLN A 78 16.42 3.40 1.59
N TYR A 79 15.61 4.45 1.64
CA TYR A 79 14.98 4.91 2.85
C TYR A 79 13.61 4.24 3.03
N GLN A 80 13.47 3.51 4.13
CA GLN A 80 12.20 2.97 4.61
C GLN A 80 11.64 3.93 5.65
N MET A 81 10.41 4.41 5.43
CA MET A 81 9.70 5.22 6.43
C MET A 81 9.60 4.44 7.74
N LYS A 82 9.70 5.15 8.87
CA LYS A 82 9.70 4.53 10.20
C LYS A 82 8.55 5.14 10.97
N TYR A 83 7.59 4.32 11.36
CA TYR A 83 6.51 4.73 12.25
C TYR A 83 6.70 4.04 13.58
N PHE A 84 6.24 4.67 14.66
CA PHE A 84 6.19 3.99 15.94
C PHE A 84 4.89 3.20 16.05
N GLN A 85 5.00 1.98 16.56
CA GLN A 85 3.87 1.18 17.03
C GLN A 85 3.05 1.99 18.04
N SER A 86 1.81 1.59 18.29
CA SER A 86 1.10 2.08 19.49
C SER A 86 1.88 1.68 20.75
N GLY A 87 1.67 2.42 21.84
CA GLY A 87 2.33 2.23 23.12
C GLY A 87 1.83 0.98 23.84
N SER A 88 1.45 1.08 25.11
CA SER A 88 1.14 -0.08 25.99
C SER A 88 -0.03 -0.99 25.54
N GLY A 89 -0.61 -0.78 24.35
CA GLY A 89 -1.84 -1.42 23.90
C GLY A 89 -3.09 -0.91 24.62
N LEU A 90 -2.94 0.06 25.53
CA LEU A 90 -4.04 0.67 26.28
C LEU A 90 -4.57 1.92 25.56
N PRO A 91 -5.87 2.24 25.73
CA PRO A 91 -6.44 3.47 25.21
C PRO A 91 -5.69 4.71 25.69
N GLY A 92 -5.40 5.63 24.79
CA GLY A 92 -4.66 6.87 25.05
C GLY A 92 -3.18 6.86 24.68
N ASP A 93 -2.61 5.69 24.35
CA ASP A 93 -1.22 5.53 23.90
C ASP A 93 -1.12 5.17 22.41
N GLU A 94 -2.13 5.48 21.61
CA GLU A 94 -2.19 5.07 20.20
C GLU A 94 -1.21 5.86 19.31
N SER A 95 -0.66 5.21 18.29
CA SER A 95 0.01 5.87 17.18
C SER A 95 -0.90 5.91 15.96
N TYR A 96 -1.02 7.07 15.31
CA TYR A 96 -1.90 7.28 14.17
C TYR A 96 -1.14 7.58 12.90
N LEU A 97 -1.49 6.89 11.81
CA LEU A 97 -1.08 7.20 10.45
C LEU A 97 -2.30 7.58 9.62
N ASP A 98 -2.36 8.83 9.15
CA ASP A 98 -3.43 9.25 8.24
C ASP A 98 -3.17 8.68 6.84
N ILE A 99 -3.94 7.66 6.47
CA ILE A 99 -3.92 7.06 5.14
C ILE A 99 -4.65 8.00 4.20
N GLU A 100 -4.08 8.25 3.03
CA GLU A 100 -4.66 9.17 2.05
C GLU A 100 -4.54 8.58 0.64
N TRP A 101 -5.60 8.71 -0.15
CA TRP A 101 -5.65 8.20 -1.52
C TRP A 101 -6.55 9.02 -2.42
N THR A 102 -6.48 8.71 -3.71
CA THR A 102 -7.44 9.13 -4.73
C THR A 102 -7.98 7.91 -5.48
N ASN A 103 -9.26 7.91 -5.84
CA ASN A 103 -9.89 6.87 -6.65
C ASN A 103 -10.70 7.50 -7.78
N GLN A 104 -10.58 6.98 -9.01
CA GLN A 104 -11.18 7.63 -10.17
C GLN A 104 -12.64 7.25 -10.39
N HIS A 105 -13.06 6.02 -10.12
CA HIS A 105 -14.44 5.60 -10.44
C HIS A 105 -15.51 6.22 -9.54
N GLY A 106 -15.10 7.01 -8.53
CA GLY A 106 -16.00 7.55 -7.54
C GLY A 106 -16.54 6.47 -6.61
N CYS A 107 -16.99 6.86 -5.43
CA CYS A 107 -17.45 5.90 -4.43
C CYS A 107 -18.57 6.53 -3.61
N GLY A 108 -19.50 5.71 -3.14
CA GLY A 108 -20.62 6.15 -2.33
C GLY A 108 -21.71 6.86 -3.13
N GLY A 109 -22.60 7.55 -2.42
CA GLY A 109 -23.79 8.15 -3.03
C GLY A 109 -24.89 7.10 -3.20
N ASN A 110 -25.08 6.26 -2.18
CA ASN A 110 -26.00 5.12 -2.12
C ASN A 110 -27.49 5.48 -2.23
N GLU A 111 -27.80 6.75 -2.46
CA GLU A 111 -29.15 7.21 -2.75
C GLU A 111 -29.43 6.97 -4.25
N ASP A 112 -30.54 6.31 -4.57
CA ASP A 112 -30.97 6.04 -5.96
C ASP A 112 -31.15 7.32 -6.79
N THR A 113 -31.15 8.49 -6.15
CA THR A 113 -31.24 9.80 -6.78
C THR A 113 -29.88 10.39 -7.16
N SER A 114 -28.76 9.78 -6.77
CA SER A 114 -27.42 10.26 -7.10
C SER A 114 -27.04 9.92 -8.54
N PRO A 115 -26.75 10.92 -9.40
CA PRO A 115 -26.26 10.65 -10.76
C PRO A 115 -24.80 10.13 -10.78
N GLN A 116 -24.19 9.92 -9.61
CA GLN A 116 -22.83 9.42 -9.42
C GLN A 116 -22.80 8.13 -8.57
N LYS A 117 -23.92 7.40 -8.50
CA LYS A 117 -24.01 6.15 -7.73
C LYS A 117 -23.01 5.13 -8.28
N GLN A 118 -22.07 4.72 -7.45
CA GLN A 118 -21.12 3.65 -7.74
C GLN A 118 -20.96 2.78 -6.49
N ASN A 119 -21.29 1.50 -6.62
CA ASN A 119 -21.09 0.54 -5.54
C ASN A 119 -19.59 0.30 -5.38
N CYS A 120 -19.10 0.46 -4.15
CA CYS A 120 -17.68 0.36 -3.86
C CYS A 120 -17.42 -0.21 -2.47
N ILE A 121 -16.34 -0.97 -2.35
CA ILE A 121 -15.77 -1.45 -1.10
C ILE A 121 -14.27 -1.18 -1.14
N MET A 122 -13.74 -0.52 -0.12
CA MET A 122 -12.31 -0.36 0.05
C MET A 122 -11.82 -1.19 1.23
N VAL A 123 -10.80 -2.02 1.00
CA VAL A 123 -10.22 -2.89 2.03
C VAL A 123 -8.78 -2.46 2.26
N LEU A 124 -8.50 -1.98 3.48
CA LEU A 124 -7.16 -1.56 3.90
C LEU A 124 -6.52 -2.70 4.68
N GLN A 125 -5.31 -3.07 4.30
CA GLN A 125 -4.62 -4.23 4.84
C GLN A 125 -3.13 -3.97 5.03
N TYR A 126 -2.51 -4.77 5.89
CA TYR A 126 -1.08 -4.78 6.07
C TYR A 126 -0.55 -6.19 6.30
N MET A 127 0.75 -6.36 6.06
CA MET A 127 1.50 -7.55 6.42
C MET A 127 2.81 -7.09 7.06
N CYS A 128 3.29 -7.82 8.07
CA CYS A 128 4.53 -7.52 8.78
C CYS A 128 5.39 -8.78 9.00
N GLN A 129 6.69 -8.57 9.11
CA GLN A 129 7.69 -9.55 9.54
C GLN A 129 8.47 -9.01 10.74
N ASP A 130 8.60 -9.80 11.79
CA ASP A 130 9.46 -9.48 12.92
C ASP A 130 10.92 -9.45 12.48
N THR A 131 11.60 -8.32 12.69
CA THR A 131 13.00 -8.13 12.27
C THR A 131 14.01 -8.85 13.16
N SER A 132 13.61 -9.25 14.37
CA SER A 132 14.45 -10.01 15.31
C SER A 132 14.45 -11.52 15.02
N VAL A 133 13.41 -12.01 14.32
CA VAL A 133 13.30 -13.40 13.92
C VAL A 133 14.06 -13.60 12.63
N ALA A 134 15.04 -14.51 12.65
CA ALA A 134 15.81 -14.85 11.47
C ALA A 134 14.89 -15.47 10.40
N VAL A 135 14.61 -14.71 9.35
CA VAL A 135 13.99 -15.20 8.12
C VAL A 135 15.07 -15.38 7.06
N ALA A 136 14.91 -16.38 6.19
CA ALA A 136 15.81 -16.53 5.06
C ALA A 136 15.78 -15.25 4.21
N ASP A 137 16.91 -14.86 3.63
CA ASP A 137 16.94 -13.68 2.75
C ASP A 137 15.96 -13.85 1.58
N THR A 138 15.72 -15.06 1.11
CA THR A 138 14.72 -15.38 0.08
C THR A 138 13.28 -15.13 0.51
N ASP A 139 13.01 -14.90 1.80
CA ASP A 139 11.68 -14.65 2.35
C ASP A 139 11.50 -13.25 2.94
N LYS A 140 12.57 -12.45 3.00
CA LYS A 140 12.52 -11.11 3.58
C LYS A 140 11.80 -10.11 2.67
N LEU A 141 10.82 -9.38 3.21
CA LEU A 141 10.15 -8.29 2.48
C LEU A 141 11.15 -7.22 2.04
N ARG A 142 11.04 -6.77 0.79
CA ARG A 142 11.93 -5.77 0.19
C ARG A 142 11.32 -5.11 -1.03
N ASP A 143 11.74 -3.88 -1.29
CA ASP A 143 11.47 -3.22 -2.56
C ASP A 143 12.41 -3.73 -3.66
N GLY A 144 13.60 -4.22 -3.31
CA GLY A 144 14.61 -4.63 -4.30
C GLY A 144 15.28 -3.43 -4.95
N VAL A 145 16.25 -3.68 -5.83
CA VAL A 145 17.11 -2.67 -6.46
C VAL A 145 17.03 -2.66 -7.99
N VAL A 146 16.31 -3.61 -8.59
CA VAL A 146 15.97 -3.64 -10.01
C VAL A 146 14.45 -3.71 -10.24
N THR A 147 14.02 -3.33 -11.44
CA THR A 147 12.59 -3.27 -11.80
C THR A 147 12.03 -4.61 -12.32
N ASN A 148 12.86 -5.65 -12.43
CA ASN A 148 12.45 -6.97 -12.90
C ASN A 148 11.47 -7.66 -11.91
N THR A 149 10.48 -8.36 -12.46
CA THR A 149 9.62 -9.28 -11.72
C THR A 149 10.43 -10.48 -11.23
N GLN A 150 10.14 -11.03 -10.05
CA GLN A 150 10.73 -12.30 -9.59
C GLN A 150 10.53 -13.43 -10.61
N ASP A 151 11.46 -14.38 -10.71
CA ASP A 151 11.30 -15.55 -11.59
C ASP A 151 10.32 -16.55 -10.99
N TYR A 152 9.77 -17.44 -11.81
CA TYR A 152 9.02 -18.60 -11.31
C TYR A 152 8.86 -19.64 -12.41
N SER A 153 8.99 -20.90 -12.02
CA SER A 153 8.64 -22.08 -12.80
C SER A 153 7.72 -22.94 -11.93
N ARG A 154 6.68 -23.53 -12.53
CA ARG A 154 5.79 -24.52 -11.87
C ARG A 154 6.49 -25.88 -11.72
N PRO A 155 6.02 -26.81 -10.87
CA PRO A 155 6.50 -28.18 -10.89
C PRO A 155 6.09 -28.89 -12.19
N ALA A 156 6.83 -29.96 -12.54
CA ALA A 156 6.57 -30.74 -13.74
C ALA A 156 5.27 -31.54 -13.67
N ASN A 157 4.93 -32.04 -12.47
CA ASN A 157 3.72 -32.80 -12.15
C ASN A 157 3.34 -32.58 -10.68
N GLU A 158 2.21 -33.15 -10.23
CA GLU A 158 1.68 -32.99 -8.87
C GLU A 158 2.48 -33.78 -7.78
N ASN A 159 3.36 -34.70 -8.18
CA ASN A 159 4.19 -35.52 -7.30
C ASN A 159 5.55 -34.86 -6.99
N GLU A 160 5.56 -33.54 -6.79
CA GLU A 160 6.73 -32.81 -6.35
C GLU A 160 7.16 -33.29 -4.94
N ASN A 161 8.47 -33.44 -4.72
CA ASN A 161 9.04 -33.67 -3.39
C ASN A 161 9.69 -32.39 -2.82
N GLU A 162 10.01 -32.40 -1.52
CA GLU A 162 10.56 -31.22 -0.83
C GLU A 162 11.85 -30.69 -1.46
N ALA A 163 12.76 -31.56 -1.90
CA ALA A 163 14.02 -31.17 -2.51
C ALA A 163 13.82 -30.41 -3.84
N LEU A 164 12.86 -30.86 -4.66
CA LEU A 164 12.47 -30.18 -5.90
C LEU A 164 11.85 -28.82 -5.61
N LYS A 165 10.97 -28.71 -4.60
CA LYS A 165 10.40 -27.43 -4.16
C LYS A 165 11.48 -26.44 -3.75
N ILE A 166 12.42 -26.88 -2.91
CA ILE A 166 13.55 -26.05 -2.46
C ILE A 166 14.36 -25.57 -3.66
N SER A 167 14.68 -26.47 -4.59
CA SER A 167 15.40 -26.12 -5.82
C SER A 167 14.65 -25.09 -6.68
N ARG A 168 13.33 -25.23 -6.85
CA ARG A 168 12.53 -24.24 -7.60
C ARG A 168 12.55 -22.87 -6.93
N LYS A 169 12.33 -22.81 -5.62
CA LYS A 169 12.37 -21.55 -4.86
C LYS A 169 13.74 -20.88 -4.96
N THR A 170 14.83 -21.61 -4.71
CA THR A 170 16.19 -21.08 -4.79
C THR A 170 16.54 -20.56 -6.18
N ASN A 171 16.06 -21.23 -7.24
CA ASN A 171 16.28 -20.78 -8.61
C ASN A 171 15.40 -19.59 -9.00
N ALA A 172 14.23 -19.45 -8.38
CA ALA A 172 13.23 -18.43 -8.71
C ALA A 172 13.47 -17.10 -7.99
N VAL A 173 13.72 -17.13 -6.69
CA VAL A 173 13.78 -15.91 -5.87
C VAL A 173 15.15 -15.23 -6.02
N LYS A 174 15.14 -13.99 -6.51
CA LYS A 174 16.33 -13.14 -6.64
C LYS A 174 16.31 -12.03 -5.59
N LEU A 175 17.46 -11.82 -4.94
CA LEU A 175 17.60 -10.89 -3.81
C LEU A 175 17.62 -9.41 -4.25
N ASP A 176 17.99 -9.15 -5.50
CA ASP A 176 17.98 -7.82 -6.12
C ASP A 176 16.58 -7.38 -6.57
N ARG A 177 15.59 -8.29 -6.58
CA ARG A 177 14.21 -8.01 -7.00
C ARG A 177 13.29 -7.83 -5.81
N GLY A 178 12.24 -7.05 -6.01
CA GLY A 178 11.22 -6.79 -5.00
C GLY A 178 10.50 -8.06 -4.57
N LEU A 179 10.08 -8.11 -3.31
CA LEU A 179 9.34 -9.21 -2.71
C LEU A 179 8.40 -8.63 -1.64
N GLN A 180 7.11 -8.55 -1.98
CA GLN A 180 6.06 -8.14 -1.05
C GLN A 180 5.08 -9.27 -0.70
N GLU A 181 5.21 -10.44 -1.35
CA GLU A 181 4.55 -11.70 -1.03
C GLU A 181 5.57 -12.82 -1.30
N LEU A 182 5.55 -13.87 -0.49
CA LEU A 182 6.49 -14.99 -0.61
C LEU A 182 6.20 -15.85 -1.85
N TRP A 183 7.24 -16.54 -2.34
CA TRP A 183 7.14 -17.46 -3.47
C TRP A 183 6.09 -18.56 -3.23
N GLU A 184 6.03 -19.10 -2.01
CA GLU A 184 5.07 -20.14 -1.62
C GLU A 184 3.62 -19.68 -1.77
N TRP A 185 3.32 -18.40 -1.57
CA TRP A 185 1.95 -17.88 -1.72
C TRP A 185 1.48 -17.95 -3.16
N TYR A 186 2.34 -17.53 -4.09
CA TYR A 186 2.04 -17.64 -5.51
C TYR A 186 2.05 -19.08 -6.01
N ASP A 187 3.02 -19.90 -5.58
CA ASP A 187 3.08 -21.31 -5.98
C ASP A 187 1.81 -22.04 -5.54
N LYS A 188 1.39 -21.83 -4.29
CA LYS A 188 0.13 -22.36 -3.77
C LYS A 188 -1.08 -21.88 -4.57
N CYS A 189 -1.15 -20.60 -4.91
CA CYS A 189 -2.22 -20.05 -5.75
C CYS A 189 -2.22 -20.65 -7.18
N LYS A 190 -1.03 -20.84 -7.77
CA LYS A 190 -0.88 -21.40 -9.12
C LYS A 190 -1.26 -22.88 -9.18
N LEU A 191 -1.14 -23.60 -8.08
CA LEU A 191 -1.37 -25.04 -8.00
C LEU A 191 -2.70 -25.41 -7.34
N ARG A 192 -3.34 -24.51 -6.59
CA ARG A 192 -4.69 -24.70 -6.08
C ARG A 192 -5.72 -24.53 -7.19
N GLU A 193 -6.64 -25.48 -7.29
CA GLU A 193 -7.79 -25.37 -8.18
C GLU A 193 -8.65 -24.18 -7.75
N ARG A 194 -9.06 -23.36 -8.73
CA ARG A 194 -9.87 -22.17 -8.47
C ARG A 194 -11.17 -22.50 -7.75
N ASN A 195 -11.76 -21.54 -7.07
CA ASN A 195 -13.16 -21.62 -6.70
C ASN A 195 -14.04 -21.49 -7.96
N ARG A 196 -14.76 -22.57 -8.28
CA ARG A 196 -15.67 -22.63 -9.45
C ARG A 196 -17.04 -22.00 -9.18
N GLY A 197 -17.33 -21.63 -7.93
CA GLY A 197 -18.53 -20.90 -7.53
C GLY A 197 -18.53 -19.41 -7.87
N LEU A 198 -17.38 -18.87 -8.31
CA LEU A 198 -17.20 -17.45 -8.58
C LEU A 198 -17.84 -17.04 -9.91
N PHE A 199 -18.42 -15.84 -9.93
CA PHE A 199 -18.91 -15.21 -11.13
C PHE A 199 -17.77 -14.79 -12.06
N THR A 200 -17.87 -15.20 -13.32
CA THR A 200 -16.92 -14.90 -14.40
C THR A 200 -17.58 -14.25 -15.61
N ALA A 201 -18.89 -14.01 -15.58
CA ALA A 201 -19.66 -13.47 -16.70
C ALA A 201 -19.42 -14.29 -18.00
N ASP A 202 -19.05 -13.62 -19.09
CA ASP A 202 -18.72 -14.15 -20.40
C ASP A 202 -17.20 -14.38 -20.61
N GLN A 203 -16.39 -14.17 -19.57
CA GLN A 203 -14.94 -14.33 -19.66
C GLN A 203 -14.56 -15.80 -19.87
N LYS A 204 -13.63 -16.03 -20.81
CA LYS A 204 -13.08 -17.35 -21.11
C LYS A 204 -11.76 -17.57 -20.38
N LEU A 205 -11.87 -18.17 -19.21
CA LEU A 205 -10.72 -18.38 -18.32
C LEU A 205 -9.94 -19.60 -18.80
N ASN A 206 -8.62 -19.52 -18.72
CA ASN A 206 -7.76 -20.63 -19.10
C ASN A 206 -8.05 -21.85 -18.19
N LEU A 207 -8.24 -22.99 -18.83
CA LEU A 207 -8.65 -24.23 -18.16
C LEU A 207 -7.44 -25.10 -17.75
N ASN A 208 -6.21 -24.63 -17.98
CA ASN A 208 -5.01 -25.41 -17.74
C ASN A 208 -3.84 -24.58 -17.20
N ASN A 209 -3.47 -24.82 -15.95
CA ASN A 209 -2.29 -24.25 -15.29
C ASN A 209 -0.95 -24.87 -15.71
N GLY A 210 -0.97 -25.81 -16.65
CA GLY A 210 0.13 -26.66 -17.06
C GLY A 210 0.11 -28.06 -16.44
N LEU A 211 -0.86 -28.36 -15.56
CA LEU A 211 -1.08 -29.64 -14.90
C LEU A 211 -2.49 -30.22 -15.18
N GLY A 212 -3.25 -29.63 -16.11
CA GLY A 212 -4.52 -30.18 -16.60
C GLY A 212 -5.80 -29.62 -15.95
N TYR A 213 -5.72 -28.54 -15.18
CA TYR A 213 -6.89 -27.90 -14.55
C TYR A 213 -6.74 -26.38 -14.42
N SER A 214 -7.85 -25.67 -14.20
CA SER A 214 -7.89 -24.22 -13.99
C SER A 214 -7.57 -23.90 -12.53
N SER A 215 -6.46 -23.21 -12.27
CA SER A 215 -6.06 -22.82 -10.92
C SER A 215 -6.49 -21.41 -10.52
N ALA A 216 -6.31 -21.07 -9.24
CA ALA A 216 -6.71 -19.80 -8.62
C ALA A 216 -5.99 -18.56 -9.17
N VAL A 217 -5.05 -18.70 -10.11
CA VAL A 217 -4.51 -17.55 -10.86
C VAL A 217 -5.41 -17.10 -12.00
N TYR A 218 -6.37 -17.93 -12.41
CA TYR A 218 -7.32 -17.60 -13.46
C TYR A 218 -8.57 -17.02 -12.81
N THR A 219 -8.69 -15.70 -12.77
CA THR A 219 -9.90 -15.02 -12.29
C THR A 219 -10.61 -14.34 -13.45
N ARG A 220 -11.78 -13.72 -13.18
CA ARG A 220 -12.47 -12.91 -14.17
C ARG A 220 -11.59 -11.75 -14.67
N GLN A 221 -10.83 -11.12 -13.77
CA GLN A 221 -9.92 -10.02 -14.12
C GLN A 221 -8.54 -10.49 -14.61
N ASN A 222 -8.16 -11.75 -14.37
CA ASN A 222 -6.91 -12.33 -14.87
C ASN A 222 -7.15 -13.66 -15.62
N PRO A 223 -7.92 -13.66 -16.73
CA PRO A 223 -8.37 -14.90 -17.38
C PRO A 223 -7.23 -15.74 -17.97
N GLN A 224 -6.11 -15.11 -18.30
CA GLN A 224 -4.91 -15.78 -18.83
C GLN A 224 -3.85 -16.10 -17.76
N GLY A 225 -4.07 -15.69 -16.51
CA GLY A 225 -3.14 -15.96 -15.40
C GLY A 225 -1.78 -15.31 -15.60
N THR A 226 -1.76 -14.08 -16.10
CA THR A 226 -0.55 -13.24 -16.13
C THR A 226 -0.01 -13.10 -14.71
N ARG A 227 1.31 -13.21 -14.54
CA ARG A 227 1.96 -13.12 -13.22
C ARG A 227 2.40 -11.69 -12.94
N GLN A 228 2.01 -11.17 -11.78
CA GLN A 228 2.51 -9.92 -11.22
C GLN A 228 3.15 -10.19 -9.86
N GLY A 229 4.48 -10.09 -9.80
CA GLY A 229 5.24 -10.53 -8.63
C GLY A 229 4.87 -11.95 -8.19
N TYR A 230 4.52 -12.09 -6.92
CA TYR A 230 3.98 -13.31 -6.32
C TYR A 230 2.58 -13.10 -5.71
N GLU A 231 1.79 -12.18 -6.29
CA GLU A 231 0.40 -11.95 -5.90
C GLU A 231 -0.50 -13.10 -6.33
N CYS A 232 -1.44 -13.51 -5.46
CA CYS A 232 -2.51 -14.43 -5.83
C CYS A 232 -3.75 -13.67 -6.35
N PRO A 233 -4.12 -13.79 -7.64
CA PRO A 233 -5.25 -13.05 -8.22
C PRO A 233 -6.59 -13.33 -7.53
N GLU A 234 -6.88 -14.58 -7.16
CA GLU A 234 -8.14 -14.91 -6.46
C GLU A 234 -8.22 -14.30 -5.06
N GLU A 235 -7.10 -14.17 -4.35
CA GLU A 235 -7.06 -13.50 -3.04
C GLU A 235 -7.24 -11.98 -3.19
N ARG A 236 -6.62 -11.40 -4.23
CA ARG A 236 -6.76 -9.98 -4.58
C ARG A 236 -8.21 -9.65 -4.91
N ASP A 237 -8.82 -10.41 -5.81
CA ASP A 237 -10.12 -10.08 -6.43
C ASP A 237 -11.32 -10.26 -5.50
N TYR A 238 -11.21 -11.09 -4.46
CA TYR A 238 -12.35 -11.45 -3.62
C TYR A 238 -12.06 -11.21 -2.13
N HIS A 239 -12.91 -10.39 -1.49
CA HIS A 239 -12.94 -10.19 -0.04
C HIS A 239 -14.37 -10.33 0.48
N PRO A 240 -14.60 -11.01 1.62
CA PRO A 240 -13.63 -11.79 2.39
C PRO A 240 -13.08 -13.01 1.63
N TYR A 241 -11.81 -13.33 1.83
CA TYR A 241 -11.18 -14.48 1.17
C TYR A 241 -11.39 -15.76 1.99
N TRP A 242 -11.78 -16.86 1.33
CA TRP A 242 -12.17 -18.13 2.00
C TRP A 242 -11.00 -19.08 2.28
N HIS A 243 -9.76 -18.66 2.05
CA HIS A 243 -8.55 -19.39 2.42
C HIS A 243 -7.61 -18.52 3.26
N PRO A 244 -6.66 -19.13 3.98
CA PRO A 244 -5.65 -18.38 4.72
C PRO A 244 -4.86 -17.42 3.81
N THR A 245 -4.64 -16.21 4.31
CA THR A 245 -3.89 -15.13 3.65
C THR A 245 -2.95 -14.48 4.66
N PRO A 246 -1.75 -14.01 4.26
CA PRO A 246 -0.84 -13.31 5.17
C PRO A 246 -1.27 -11.86 5.45
N TRP A 247 -2.29 -11.36 4.74
CA TRP A 247 -2.80 -10.01 4.92
C TRP A 247 -3.72 -9.93 6.15
N ARG A 248 -3.57 -8.84 6.90
CA ARG A 248 -4.36 -8.51 8.09
C ARG A 248 -5.26 -7.34 7.74
N ASP A 249 -6.55 -7.47 8.02
CA ASP A 249 -7.51 -6.42 7.75
C ASP A 249 -7.37 -5.29 8.78
N ILE A 250 -7.24 -4.05 8.31
CA ILE A 250 -7.24 -2.84 9.12
C ILE A 250 -8.67 -2.32 9.19
N SER A 251 -9.22 -2.01 8.02
CA SER A 251 -10.56 -1.46 7.89
C SER A 251 -11.22 -1.87 6.58
N ILE A 252 -12.55 -1.95 6.63
CA ILE A 252 -13.43 -2.11 5.47
C ILE A 252 -14.28 -0.86 5.38
N LEU A 253 -14.05 -0.07 4.33
CA LEU A 253 -14.92 1.02 3.95
C LEU A 253 -15.96 0.43 3.00
N ALA A 254 -17.07 -0.04 3.57
CA ALA A 254 -18.11 -0.79 2.88
C ALA A 254 -19.04 0.16 2.12
N GLU A 255 -19.76 -0.38 1.11
CA GLU A 255 -20.75 0.38 0.36
C GLU A 255 -21.74 1.07 1.30
N ASN A 256 -22.30 0.33 2.26
CA ASN A 256 -23.14 0.88 3.33
C ASN A 256 -22.89 0.16 4.66
N ARG A 257 -23.31 0.77 5.77
CA ARG A 257 -23.05 0.24 7.13
C ARG A 257 -23.67 -1.13 7.41
N THR A 258 -24.72 -1.55 6.70
CA THR A 258 -25.38 -2.85 6.96
C THR A 258 -24.50 -4.04 6.60
N MET A 259 -23.52 -3.84 5.70
CA MET A 259 -22.56 -4.86 5.29
C MET A 259 -21.45 -5.10 6.32
N CYS A 260 -21.30 -4.21 7.31
CA CYS A 260 -20.19 -4.30 8.25
C CYS A 260 -20.18 -5.61 9.03
N SER A 261 -21.35 -6.07 9.51
CA SER A 261 -21.42 -7.34 10.23
C SER A 261 -20.89 -8.51 9.41
N TYR A 262 -21.16 -8.54 8.10
CA TYR A 262 -20.70 -9.60 7.21
C TYR A 262 -19.18 -9.57 7.02
N HIS A 263 -18.62 -8.42 6.65
CA HIS A 263 -17.17 -8.30 6.44
C HIS A 263 -16.37 -8.53 7.72
N GLN A 264 -16.86 -8.00 8.84
CA GLN A 264 -16.20 -8.13 10.13
C GLN A 264 -16.27 -9.54 10.70
N SER A 265 -17.34 -10.31 10.48
CA SER A 265 -17.42 -11.70 10.95
C SER A 265 -16.59 -12.66 10.09
N ASN A 266 -16.53 -12.40 8.77
CA ASN A 266 -15.84 -13.24 7.80
C ASN A 266 -14.39 -12.79 7.53
N SER A 267 -13.87 -11.77 8.22
CA SER A 267 -12.44 -11.43 8.13
C SER A 267 -11.58 -12.57 8.68
N PHE A 268 -10.41 -12.81 8.07
CA PHE A 268 -9.47 -13.79 8.61
C PHE A 268 -8.89 -13.38 9.98
N ASN A 269 -9.04 -12.10 10.36
CA ASN A 269 -8.71 -11.63 11.71
C ASN A 269 -9.60 -12.25 12.79
N THR A 270 -10.86 -12.55 12.47
CA THR A 270 -11.89 -12.99 13.44
C THR A 270 -12.31 -14.45 13.24
N GLN A 271 -12.34 -14.91 12.00
CA GLN A 271 -12.76 -16.25 11.64
C GLN A 271 -11.56 -17.04 11.08
N PRO A 272 -11.27 -18.23 11.60
CA PRO A 272 -10.26 -19.10 11.02
C PRO A 272 -10.76 -19.74 9.71
N TYR A 273 -9.83 -20.00 8.78
CA TYR A 273 -10.13 -20.61 7.49
C TYR A 273 -9.44 -21.95 7.32
N HIS A 274 -10.09 -22.85 6.60
CA HIS A 274 -9.54 -24.16 6.31
C HIS A 274 -8.79 -24.16 4.98
N GLU A 275 -7.85 -25.10 4.89
CA GLU A 275 -7.17 -25.42 3.65
C GLU A 275 -6.77 -26.90 3.61
N CYS A 276 -6.67 -27.45 2.40
CA CYS A 276 -6.15 -28.79 2.21
C CYS A 276 -4.64 -28.82 2.37
N VAL A 277 -4.17 -29.69 3.25
CA VAL A 277 -2.75 -29.96 3.46
C VAL A 277 -2.45 -31.40 3.08
N GLU A 278 -1.67 -31.56 2.03
CA GLU A 278 -1.11 -32.85 1.61
C GLU A 278 0.28 -33.04 2.23
N MET A 279 0.83 -34.26 2.17
CA MET A 279 2.19 -34.57 2.63
C MET A 279 3.10 -34.88 1.44
N TYR A 280 4.38 -34.48 1.50
CA TYR A 280 5.34 -34.80 0.42
C TYR A 280 5.54 -36.31 0.25
N ASN A 281 5.55 -37.04 1.35
CA ASN A 281 5.54 -38.50 1.42
C ASN A 281 4.66 -38.93 2.60
N PRO A 282 4.10 -40.14 2.63
CA PRO A 282 3.37 -40.64 3.79
C PRO A 282 4.21 -40.53 5.07
N GLY A 283 3.71 -39.82 6.09
CA GLY A 283 4.44 -39.55 7.34
C GLY A 283 5.56 -38.50 7.26
N GLY A 284 5.73 -37.83 6.11
CA GLY A 284 6.71 -36.77 5.89
C GLY A 284 6.19 -35.37 6.24
N LYS A 285 6.93 -34.34 5.80
CA LYS A 285 6.54 -32.94 6.01
C LYS A 285 5.29 -32.54 5.19
N PRO A 286 4.48 -31.60 5.70
CA PRO A 286 3.41 -30.96 4.94
C PRO A 286 3.92 -30.36 3.63
N LYS A 287 3.19 -30.59 2.53
CA LYS A 287 3.32 -29.81 1.32
C LYS A 287 2.80 -28.40 1.61
N HIS A 288 3.48 -27.40 1.05
CA HIS A 288 3.04 -26.01 1.16
C HIS A 288 1.86 -25.65 0.24
N TRP A 289 1.48 -26.55 -0.68
CA TRP A 289 0.36 -26.38 -1.58
C TRP A 289 -0.47 -27.67 -1.66
N SER A 290 -1.73 -27.52 -2.06
CA SER A 290 -2.61 -28.61 -2.48
C SER A 290 -3.41 -28.16 -3.69
N ARG A 291 -3.77 -29.10 -4.56
CA ARG A 291 -4.73 -28.85 -5.63
C ARG A 291 -6.13 -28.56 -5.09
N TRP A 292 -6.50 -29.20 -3.98
CA TRP A 292 -7.89 -29.25 -3.53
C TRP A 292 -8.25 -28.05 -2.68
N ASN A 293 -9.37 -27.41 -3.00
CA ASN A 293 -9.85 -26.21 -2.33
C ASN A 293 -11.08 -26.43 -1.44
N ASN A 294 -11.50 -27.69 -1.28
CA ASN A 294 -12.63 -28.07 -0.43
C ASN A 294 -12.33 -29.37 0.33
N GLU A 295 -13.03 -29.57 1.44
CA GLU A 295 -12.83 -30.69 2.36
C GLU A 295 -13.02 -32.06 1.71
N LYS A 296 -14.08 -32.20 0.91
CA LYS A 296 -14.45 -33.47 0.29
C LYS A 296 -13.34 -33.96 -0.64
N ASP A 297 -12.90 -33.10 -1.55
CA ASP A 297 -11.85 -33.47 -2.50
C ASP A 297 -10.51 -33.64 -1.78
N CYS A 298 -10.22 -32.81 -0.78
CA CYS A 298 -9.01 -32.94 0.03
C CYS A 298 -8.89 -34.31 0.69
N THR A 299 -9.92 -34.72 1.44
CA THR A 299 -9.93 -35.96 2.21
C THR A 299 -10.02 -37.20 1.31
N THR A 300 -10.78 -37.13 0.21
CA THR A 300 -10.86 -38.21 -0.79
C THR A 300 -9.50 -38.50 -1.42
N ASN A 301 -8.66 -37.47 -1.56
CA ASN A 301 -7.32 -37.59 -2.13
C ASN A 301 -6.21 -37.70 -1.05
N GLY A 302 -6.57 -38.10 0.18
CA GLY A 302 -5.61 -38.38 1.25
C GLY A 302 -4.96 -37.15 1.91
N GLY A 303 -5.44 -35.94 1.57
CA GLY A 303 -5.07 -34.71 2.26
C GLY A 303 -5.82 -34.55 3.59
N ARG A 304 -5.36 -33.59 4.40
CA ARG A 304 -5.99 -33.19 5.66
C ARG A 304 -6.62 -31.82 5.50
N TRP A 305 -7.88 -31.69 5.88
CA TRP A 305 -8.56 -30.40 5.92
C TRP A 305 -8.22 -29.70 7.24
N VAL A 306 -7.28 -28.77 7.21
CA VAL A 306 -6.70 -28.15 8.42
C VAL A 306 -7.24 -26.73 8.58
N GLN A 307 -7.69 -26.41 9.80
CA GLN A 307 -8.11 -25.07 10.16
C GLN A 307 -6.92 -24.23 10.61
N PHE A 308 -6.68 -23.10 9.95
CA PHE A 308 -5.63 -22.14 10.26
C PHE A 308 -6.20 -20.85 10.86
N SER A 309 -5.41 -20.17 11.68
CA SER A 309 -5.76 -18.87 12.28
C SER A 309 -4.76 -17.80 11.88
N ASN A 310 -5.26 -16.58 11.63
CA ASN A 310 -4.45 -15.38 11.53
C ASN A 310 -4.08 -14.86 12.92
N TYR A 311 -3.03 -14.06 13.00
CA TYR A 311 -2.49 -13.58 14.25
C TYR A 311 -1.66 -12.31 14.08
N LEU A 312 -1.50 -11.53 15.15
CA LEU A 312 -0.66 -10.34 15.19
C LEU A 312 0.81 -10.71 15.32
N GLU A 313 1.13 -11.54 16.30
CA GLU A 313 2.43 -12.20 16.48
C GLU A 313 2.29 -13.50 17.27
N LYS A 314 3.30 -14.36 17.21
CA LYS A 314 3.40 -15.57 18.02
C LYS A 314 3.91 -15.20 19.42
N ALA A 315 3.44 -15.90 20.44
CA ALA A 315 3.84 -15.67 21.84
C ALA A 315 4.48 -16.93 22.44
N PRO A 316 5.72 -17.27 22.03
CA PRO A 316 6.36 -18.55 22.37
C PRO A 316 6.64 -18.73 23.88
N SER A 317 6.59 -17.65 24.67
CA SER A 317 6.71 -17.71 26.12
C SER A 317 5.54 -18.45 26.80
N TYR A 318 4.38 -18.56 26.15
CA TYR A 318 3.23 -19.31 26.65
C TYR A 318 3.14 -20.68 25.97
N VAL A 319 3.64 -21.70 26.66
CA VAL A 319 3.80 -23.06 26.08
C VAL A 319 2.59 -23.98 26.26
N SER A 320 1.51 -23.50 26.90
CA SER A 320 0.27 -24.27 27.08
C SER A 320 -0.97 -23.44 26.81
N GLU A 321 -2.07 -24.10 26.43
CA GLU A 321 -3.37 -23.48 26.21
C GLU A 321 -3.85 -22.70 27.44
N ALA A 322 -3.72 -23.30 28.62
CA ALA A 322 -4.14 -22.68 29.88
C ALA A 322 -3.39 -21.38 30.17
N THR A 323 -2.06 -21.36 30.00
CA THR A 323 -1.25 -20.15 30.18
C THR A 323 -1.52 -19.11 29.09
N CYS A 324 -1.73 -19.56 27.85
CA CYS A 324 -2.00 -18.68 26.72
C CYS A 324 -3.33 -17.94 26.90
N VAL A 325 -4.43 -18.68 26.96
CA VAL A 325 -5.79 -18.12 27.06
C VAL A 325 -6.05 -17.50 28.44
N GLY A 326 -5.32 -17.91 29.47
CA GLY A 326 -5.38 -17.36 30.82
C GLY A 326 -4.66 -16.01 31.01
N THR A 327 -3.84 -15.56 30.05
CA THR A 327 -3.08 -14.31 30.18
C THR A 327 -4.00 -13.08 30.24
N ARG A 328 -3.68 -12.12 31.12
CA ARG A 328 -4.45 -10.88 31.36
C ARG A 328 -3.52 -9.67 31.43
N ASN A 329 -2.99 -9.25 30.28
CA ASN A 329 -2.09 -8.10 30.15
C ASN A 329 -2.64 -7.00 29.21
N GLY A 330 -3.96 -7.00 28.97
CA GLY A 330 -4.61 -6.11 28.00
C GLY A 330 -4.71 -6.67 26.58
N MET A 331 -3.97 -7.73 26.25
CA MET A 331 -4.02 -8.38 24.94
C MET A 331 -4.89 -9.64 24.97
N ARG A 332 -5.53 -9.95 23.83
CA ARG A 332 -6.26 -11.20 23.62
C ARG A 332 -5.32 -12.26 23.03
N TYR A 333 -5.23 -13.41 23.69
CA TYR A 333 -4.46 -14.56 23.20
C TYR A 333 -5.38 -15.72 22.81
N ILE A 334 -5.00 -16.47 21.77
CA ILE A 334 -5.68 -17.68 21.32
C ILE A 334 -4.69 -18.83 21.18
N TRP A 335 -5.15 -20.06 21.41
CA TRP A 335 -4.36 -21.28 21.23
C TRP A 335 -4.83 -21.99 19.95
N ALA A 336 -4.10 -21.81 18.85
CA ALA A 336 -4.53 -22.24 17.52
C ALA A 336 -3.36 -22.59 16.61
N VAL A 337 -3.65 -23.22 15.46
CA VAL A 337 -2.64 -23.52 14.43
C VAL A 337 -2.42 -22.25 13.59
N PRO A 338 -1.22 -21.64 13.60
CA PRO A 338 -0.97 -20.44 12.81
C PRO A 338 -0.87 -20.78 11.32
N TYR A 339 -1.32 -19.87 10.46
CA TYR A 339 -1.38 -20.09 9.00
C TYR A 339 -0.03 -20.36 8.32
N ASP A 340 1.07 -20.02 8.98
CA ASP A 340 2.44 -20.15 8.49
C ASP A 340 3.26 -21.22 9.23
N THR A 341 2.59 -22.12 9.95
CA THR A 341 3.29 -23.19 10.67
C THR A 341 3.87 -24.24 9.72
N GLU A 342 5.02 -24.80 10.10
CA GLU A 342 5.55 -26.03 9.48
C GLU A 342 4.96 -27.29 10.12
N ASN A 343 4.34 -27.19 11.31
CA ASN A 343 3.73 -28.30 12.03
C ASN A 343 2.23 -28.08 12.23
N ILE A 344 1.44 -28.60 11.29
CA ILE A 344 -0.02 -28.45 11.25
C ILE A 344 -0.77 -29.14 12.41
N GLU A 345 -0.09 -29.97 13.21
CA GLU A 345 -0.69 -30.63 14.38
C GLU A 345 -0.49 -29.83 15.67
N GLN A 346 0.47 -28.90 15.65
CA GLN A 346 0.85 -28.14 16.81
C GLN A 346 0.09 -26.81 16.84
N LYS A 347 -0.75 -26.67 17.86
CA LYS A 347 -1.29 -25.37 18.25
C LYS A 347 -0.20 -24.58 18.98
N GLU A 348 -0.19 -23.28 18.75
CA GLU A 348 0.74 -22.32 19.34
C GLU A 348 -0.06 -21.21 20.04
N CYS A 349 0.59 -20.48 20.96
CA CYS A 349 -0.02 -19.28 21.52
C CYS A 349 0.16 -18.11 20.57
N LEU A 350 -0.95 -17.49 20.19
CA LEU A 350 -0.99 -16.40 19.23
C LEU A 350 -1.61 -15.17 19.88
N VAL A 351 -0.99 -14.00 19.67
CA VAL A 351 -1.66 -12.72 19.93
C VAL A 351 -2.72 -12.55 18.85
N ALA A 352 -3.98 -12.50 19.28
CA ALA A 352 -5.09 -12.47 18.37
C ALA A 352 -5.23 -11.08 17.73
N LEU A 353 -5.63 -11.05 16.46
CA LEU A 353 -5.95 -9.81 15.78
C LEU A 353 -7.27 -9.24 16.32
N GLU A 354 -7.38 -7.93 16.23
CA GLU A 354 -8.66 -7.23 16.42
C GLU A 354 -9.55 -7.43 15.20
N GLN A 355 -10.86 -7.38 15.43
CA GLN A 355 -11.81 -7.28 14.33
C GLN A 355 -11.52 -5.99 13.55
N PRO A 356 -11.52 -6.04 12.20
CA PRO A 356 -11.25 -4.83 11.44
C PRO A 356 -12.33 -3.77 11.69
N ASP A 357 -11.90 -2.51 11.64
CA ASP A 357 -12.83 -1.38 11.64
C ASP A 357 -13.75 -1.49 10.42
N CYS A 358 -15.02 -1.11 10.58
CA CYS A 358 -15.92 -1.02 9.44
C CYS A 358 -16.79 0.21 9.51
N GLN A 359 -16.81 0.95 8.40
CA GLN A 359 -17.63 2.12 8.22
C GLN A 359 -18.04 2.23 6.75
N GLU A 360 -18.99 3.13 6.48
CA GLU A 360 -19.38 3.43 5.12
C GLU A 360 -18.24 4.12 4.36
N ALA A 361 -18.09 3.79 3.08
CA ALA A 361 -17.08 4.39 2.24
C ALA A 361 -17.34 5.88 2.02
N PRO A 362 -16.30 6.73 2.13
CA PRO A 362 -16.48 8.15 1.94
C PRO A 362 -16.89 8.42 0.49
N TRP A 363 -17.79 9.38 0.32
CA TRP A 363 -18.22 9.79 -1.00
C TRP A 363 -17.06 10.40 -1.78
N SER A 364 -16.90 10.02 -3.05
CA SER A 364 -16.05 10.72 -4.01
C SER A 364 -16.65 10.74 -5.40
N ARG A 365 -16.38 11.84 -6.12
CA ARG A 365 -16.88 12.03 -7.47
C ARG A 365 -16.09 11.23 -8.51
N SER A 366 -16.82 10.58 -9.43
CA SER A 366 -16.21 9.88 -10.56
C SER A 366 -15.44 10.85 -11.47
N ASN A 367 -14.24 10.43 -11.89
CA ASN A 367 -13.30 11.11 -12.78
C ASN A 367 -12.79 12.48 -12.29
N HIS A 368 -12.75 12.70 -10.97
CA HIS A 368 -12.26 13.95 -10.37
C HIS A 368 -11.22 13.69 -9.28
N LEU A 369 -10.29 12.76 -9.50
CA LEU A 369 -9.19 12.44 -8.56
C LEU A 369 -9.66 12.15 -7.12
N GLY A 370 -10.81 11.49 -6.96
CA GLY A 370 -11.34 11.20 -5.63
C GLY A 370 -11.75 12.46 -4.84
N ASP A 371 -12.14 13.55 -5.51
CA ASP A 371 -12.71 14.75 -4.89
C ASP A 371 -13.82 14.35 -3.93
N GLY A 372 -13.49 14.42 -2.64
CA GLY A 372 -14.40 14.13 -1.55
C GLY A 372 -15.27 15.33 -1.23
N ASN A 373 -16.12 15.19 -0.23
CA ASN A 373 -16.86 16.34 0.28
C ASN A 373 -15.90 17.44 0.77
N ASP A 374 -16.27 18.69 0.53
CA ASP A 374 -15.53 19.90 0.92
C ASP A 374 -14.13 20.06 0.31
N GLY A 375 -13.84 19.37 -0.81
CA GLY A 375 -12.57 19.52 -1.54
C GLY A 375 -11.34 18.93 -0.81
N LYS A 376 -11.58 18.02 0.13
CA LYS A 376 -10.51 17.31 0.84
C LYS A 376 -10.27 15.94 0.22
N ASN A 377 -9.01 15.52 0.20
CA ASN A 377 -8.64 14.17 -0.19
C ASN A 377 -9.28 13.15 0.77
N LEU A 378 -9.64 12.00 0.21
CA LEU A 378 -10.11 10.87 1.00
C LEU A 378 -9.01 10.38 1.93
N HIS A 379 -9.41 10.10 3.17
CA HIS A 379 -8.47 9.63 4.19
C HIS A 379 -9.10 8.66 5.17
N TYR A 380 -8.23 7.88 5.82
CA TYR A 380 -8.57 6.97 6.90
C TYR A 380 -7.47 7.05 7.97
N ARG A 381 -7.84 7.26 9.23
CA ARG A 381 -6.86 7.28 10.32
C ARG A 381 -6.57 5.87 10.81
N TRP A 382 -5.43 5.31 10.41
CA TRP A 382 -5.02 3.99 10.87
C TRP A 382 -4.41 4.05 12.27
N HIS A 383 -4.97 3.27 13.19
CA HIS A 383 -4.39 2.97 14.50
C HIS A 383 -3.28 1.93 14.32
N LEU A 384 -2.02 2.35 14.42
CA LEU A 384 -0.89 1.45 14.22
C LEU A 384 -0.86 0.39 15.33
N PRO A 385 -0.65 -0.89 15.01
CA PRO A 385 -0.68 -1.96 16.01
C PRO A 385 0.44 -1.83 17.04
N TYR A 386 0.17 -2.29 18.27
CA TYR A 386 1.19 -2.57 19.28
C TYR A 386 1.56 -4.05 19.24
N PHE A 387 2.85 -4.37 19.14
CA PHE A 387 3.36 -5.74 19.21
C PHE A 387 3.92 -6.01 20.62
N PRO A 388 3.31 -6.89 21.42
CA PRO A 388 3.78 -7.24 22.76
C PRO A 388 5.24 -7.70 22.86
N SER A 389 5.81 -8.27 21.80
CA SER A 389 7.24 -8.60 21.71
C SER A 389 8.15 -7.38 21.84
N THR A 390 7.64 -6.17 21.56
CA THR A 390 8.41 -4.92 21.46
C THR A 390 9.52 -4.98 20.42
N HIS A 391 9.38 -5.85 19.41
CA HIS A 391 10.32 -5.95 18.31
C HIS A 391 9.93 -5.03 17.15
N GLU A 392 10.92 -4.50 16.43
CA GLU A 392 10.68 -3.76 15.18
C GLU A 392 10.09 -4.70 14.13
N GLN A 393 9.06 -4.23 13.42
CA GLN A 393 8.37 -4.97 12.39
C GLN A 393 8.61 -4.34 11.02
N ARG A 394 8.89 -5.16 10.02
CA ARG A 394 9.03 -4.78 8.62
C ARG A 394 7.73 -5.03 7.90
N CYS A 395 7.09 -3.98 7.39
CA CYS A 395 5.72 -4.06 6.92
C CYS A 395 5.51 -3.50 5.52
N VAL A 396 4.41 -3.93 4.89
CA VAL A 396 3.87 -3.39 3.65
C VAL A 396 2.39 -3.12 3.88
N PHE A 397 1.91 -1.99 3.35
CA PHE A 397 0.50 -1.62 3.36
C PHE A 397 -0.09 -1.84 1.97
N ARG A 398 -1.35 -2.26 1.92
CA ARG A 398 -2.10 -2.52 0.69
C ARG A 398 -3.50 -1.97 0.85
N MET A 399 -3.99 -1.31 -0.20
CA MET A 399 -5.40 -0.94 -0.30
C MET A 399 -5.99 -1.54 -1.56
N ARG A 400 -7.13 -2.22 -1.41
CA ARG A 400 -7.93 -2.73 -2.51
C ARG A 400 -9.18 -1.88 -2.66
N TYR A 401 -9.53 -1.56 -3.89
CA TYR A 401 -10.73 -0.81 -4.24
C TYR A 401 -11.55 -1.65 -5.19
N ASN A 402 -12.59 -2.27 -4.66
CA ASN A 402 -13.53 -3.09 -5.41
C ASN A 402 -14.73 -2.24 -5.79
N ILE A 403 -15.03 -2.16 -7.08
CA ILE A 403 -16.23 -1.51 -7.60
C ILE A 403 -17.18 -2.54 -8.17
N SER A 404 -18.47 -2.22 -8.20
CA SER A 404 -19.50 -2.92 -8.97
C SER A 404 -20.55 -1.91 -9.46
N THR A 405 -21.50 -2.36 -10.28
CA THR A 405 -22.62 -1.54 -10.78
C THR A 405 -23.94 -2.24 -10.49
N ASP A 406 -25.03 -1.47 -10.46
CA ASP A 406 -26.40 -2.00 -10.32
C ASP A 406 -26.97 -2.52 -11.65
N ASP A 407 -26.15 -2.61 -12.71
CA ASP A 407 -26.56 -3.23 -13.99
C ASP A 407 -26.86 -4.73 -13.83
N TYR A 408 -26.47 -5.31 -12.70
CA TYR A 408 -26.79 -6.66 -12.26
C TYR A 408 -26.92 -6.68 -10.73
N ASP A 409 -27.33 -7.81 -10.15
CA ASP A 409 -27.31 -7.99 -8.69
C ASP A 409 -25.92 -8.46 -8.25
N PRO A 410 -25.02 -7.59 -7.74
CA PRO A 410 -23.65 -7.97 -7.42
C PRO A 410 -23.55 -8.93 -6.22
N TYR A 411 -24.62 -9.08 -5.43
CA TYR A 411 -24.61 -9.85 -4.19
C TYR A 411 -25.24 -11.25 -4.35
N HIS A 412 -26.07 -11.45 -5.39
CA HIS A 412 -26.69 -12.75 -5.68
C HIS A 412 -26.26 -13.37 -7.03
N THR A 413 -25.36 -12.71 -7.78
CA THR A 413 -24.81 -13.28 -9.02
C THR A 413 -23.59 -14.16 -8.73
N ASP A 414 -23.67 -15.42 -9.13
CA ASP A 414 -22.64 -16.44 -8.91
C ASP A 414 -22.28 -17.21 -10.20
N SER A 415 -21.56 -18.33 -10.05
CA SER A 415 -21.19 -19.19 -11.18
C SER A 415 -22.35 -19.73 -12.03
N GLY A 416 -23.58 -19.79 -11.51
CA GLY A 416 -24.76 -20.22 -12.24
C GLY A 416 -25.13 -19.30 -13.41
N TYR A 417 -24.57 -18.09 -13.43
CA TYR A 417 -24.74 -17.09 -14.48
C TYR A 417 -23.57 -17.08 -15.49
N ASN A 418 -22.54 -17.90 -15.29
CA ASN A 418 -21.36 -17.94 -16.17
C ASN A 418 -21.69 -18.59 -17.52
N ASN A 419 -21.24 -17.98 -18.62
CA ASN A 419 -21.40 -18.49 -20.00
C ASN A 419 -22.84 -18.90 -20.36
N ALA A 420 -23.83 -18.34 -19.66
CA ALA A 420 -25.23 -18.62 -19.96
C ALA A 420 -25.59 -17.92 -21.28
N GLY A 421 -26.47 -18.49 -22.12
CA GLY A 421 -26.91 -17.79 -23.34
C GLY A 421 -27.50 -16.41 -23.01
N ASN A 422 -27.59 -15.51 -24.00
CA ASN A 422 -27.93 -14.09 -23.79
C ASN A 422 -29.12 -13.80 -22.85
N ALA A 423 -30.08 -14.72 -22.74
CA ALA A 423 -31.23 -14.62 -21.84
C ALA A 423 -30.93 -14.76 -20.34
N LYS A 424 -29.72 -15.17 -19.95
CA LYS A 424 -29.31 -15.44 -18.55
C LYS A 424 -28.04 -14.71 -18.11
N LEU A 425 -27.24 -14.15 -19.03
CA LEU A 425 -26.11 -13.30 -18.66
C LEU A 425 -26.63 -11.95 -18.20
N PRO A 426 -26.34 -11.52 -16.95
CA PRO A 426 -26.85 -10.26 -16.45
C PRO A 426 -26.15 -9.05 -17.10
N VAL A 427 -24.94 -9.24 -17.63
CA VAL A 427 -24.22 -8.21 -18.39
C VAL A 427 -23.45 -8.84 -19.56
N GLN A 428 -23.38 -8.14 -20.70
CA GLN A 428 -22.73 -8.59 -21.94
C GLN A 428 -21.87 -7.47 -22.52
N ASN A 429 -20.85 -7.84 -23.31
CA ASN A 429 -19.97 -6.89 -23.97
C ASN A 429 -20.67 -6.23 -25.16
N ASN A 430 -20.65 -4.90 -25.19
CA ASN A 430 -21.26 -4.02 -26.20
C ASN A 430 -22.65 -4.47 -26.72
N PRO A 431 -23.65 -4.63 -25.84
CA PRO A 431 -24.95 -5.14 -26.23
C PRO A 431 -25.68 -4.13 -27.13
N GLU A 432 -26.40 -4.65 -28.13
CA GLU A 432 -27.33 -3.86 -28.93
C GLU A 432 -28.70 -3.83 -28.26
N ILE A 433 -29.22 -2.63 -28.02
CA ILE A 433 -30.51 -2.38 -27.39
C ILE A 433 -31.50 -1.93 -28.47
N ASP A 434 -32.67 -2.57 -28.47
CA ASP A 434 -33.79 -2.17 -29.30
C ASP A 434 -34.48 -0.94 -28.70
N ILE A 435 -34.62 0.12 -29.50
CA ILE A 435 -35.26 1.39 -29.11
C ILE A 435 -36.67 1.56 -29.72
N GLY A 436 -37.26 0.49 -30.28
CA GLY A 436 -38.61 0.52 -30.86
C GLY A 436 -38.67 1.14 -32.25
N GLY A 437 -37.59 1.01 -33.04
CA GLY A 437 -37.46 1.56 -34.40
C GLY A 437 -36.63 0.66 -35.33
N PRO A 438 -36.27 1.12 -36.54
CA PRO A 438 -35.52 0.30 -37.51
C PRO A 438 -34.04 0.12 -37.14
N SER A 439 -33.56 0.77 -36.08
CA SER A 439 -32.16 0.80 -35.67
C SER A 439 -32.04 0.44 -34.20
N LYS A 440 -30.97 -0.26 -33.85
CA LYS A 440 -30.56 -0.52 -32.48
C LYS A 440 -29.48 0.47 -32.07
N LEU A 441 -29.37 0.73 -30.77
CA LEU A 441 -28.24 1.46 -30.21
C LEU A 441 -27.29 0.45 -29.54
N GLN A 442 -25.99 0.63 -29.73
CA GLN A 442 -24.99 -0.18 -29.02
C GLN A 442 -24.54 0.54 -27.76
N LEU A 443 -24.64 -0.12 -26.61
CA LEU A 443 -24.01 0.37 -25.38
C LEU A 443 -22.51 0.10 -25.45
N ALA A 444 -21.69 1.03 -24.97
CA ALA A 444 -20.24 0.85 -24.84
C ALA A 444 -19.89 0.16 -23.51
N LEU A 445 -20.56 -0.96 -23.20
CA LEU A 445 -20.32 -1.75 -22.00
C LEU A 445 -19.18 -2.73 -22.25
N ASN A 446 -18.14 -2.70 -21.42
CA ASN A 446 -17.09 -3.70 -21.44
C ASN A 446 -17.24 -4.62 -20.23
N THR A 447 -17.54 -5.90 -20.44
CA THR A 447 -17.64 -6.89 -19.37
C THR A 447 -16.32 -7.17 -18.66
N ASP A 448 -15.18 -6.74 -19.20
CA ASP A 448 -13.91 -6.70 -18.48
C ASP A 448 -13.89 -5.61 -17.40
N GLN A 449 -14.74 -4.59 -17.53
CA GLN A 449 -14.79 -3.39 -16.68
C GLN A 449 -15.99 -3.39 -15.71
N THR A 450 -16.93 -4.34 -15.83
CA THR A 450 -18.14 -4.40 -15.01
C THR A 450 -17.87 -5.02 -13.64
N GLY A 451 -17.42 -4.19 -12.71
CA GLY A 451 -16.96 -4.61 -11.41
C GLY A 451 -15.53 -5.12 -11.42
N ARG A 452 -14.66 -4.45 -10.67
CA ARG A 452 -13.20 -4.58 -10.75
C ARG A 452 -12.58 -4.31 -9.40
N VAL A 453 -11.52 -5.05 -9.10
CA VAL A 453 -10.58 -4.71 -8.04
C VAL A 453 -9.37 -3.97 -8.62
N PHE A 454 -9.11 -2.81 -8.05
CA PHE A 454 -7.89 -2.03 -8.21
C PHE A 454 -7.08 -2.09 -6.93
N GLN A 455 -5.77 -1.87 -7.03
CA GLN A 455 -4.90 -1.96 -5.87
C GLN A 455 -3.69 -1.06 -6.00
N ASP A 456 -3.27 -0.51 -4.86
CA ASP A 456 -1.94 0.05 -4.70
C ASP A 456 -1.31 -0.46 -3.40
N ARG A 457 0.01 -0.46 -3.34
CA ARG A 457 0.79 -0.91 -2.18
C ARG A 457 1.90 0.07 -1.86
N SER A 458 2.15 0.28 -0.59
CA SER A 458 3.28 1.08 -0.14
C SER A 458 4.61 0.42 -0.52
N HIS A 459 5.70 1.20 -0.50
CA HIS A 459 7.03 0.63 -0.27
C HIS A 459 7.13 0.00 1.12
N VAL A 460 8.18 -0.78 1.37
CA VAL A 460 8.42 -1.34 2.70
C VAL A 460 8.68 -0.22 3.72
N PHE A 461 8.02 -0.29 4.87
CA PHE A 461 8.23 0.60 6.01
C PHE A 461 8.46 -0.20 7.29
N LEU A 462 8.89 0.49 8.35
CA LEU A 462 9.18 -0.11 9.65
C LEU A 462 8.18 0.38 10.70
N LEU A 463 7.67 -0.54 11.53
CA LEU A 463 6.95 -0.23 12.77
C LEU A 463 7.87 -0.50 13.96
N ARG A 464 8.36 0.56 14.59
CA ARG A 464 9.30 0.49 15.71
C ARG A 464 8.59 0.45 17.05
N PRO A 465 9.09 -0.30 18.04
CA PRO A 465 8.65 -0.13 19.41
C PRO A 465 8.89 1.31 19.85
N ARG A 466 8.00 1.84 20.70
CA ARG A 466 8.20 3.16 21.29
C ARG A 466 9.35 3.10 22.31
N PRO A 467 10.35 4.01 22.24
CA PRO A 467 11.27 4.17 23.34
C PRO A 467 10.56 4.74 24.56
N GLN A 468 11.09 4.45 25.75
CA GLN A 468 10.47 4.77 27.03
C GLN A 468 10.00 6.23 27.16
N ILE A 469 10.74 7.18 26.57
CA ILE A 469 10.44 8.62 26.63
C ILE A 469 9.17 9.03 25.87
N ILE A 470 8.74 8.26 24.87
CA ILE A 470 7.49 8.50 24.12
C ILE A 470 6.47 7.37 24.34
N GLN A 471 6.62 6.58 25.39
CA GLN A 471 5.76 5.42 25.62
C GLN A 471 4.29 5.82 25.79
N ASN A 472 4.03 6.94 26.47
CA ASN A 472 2.69 7.37 26.89
C ASN A 472 2.18 8.55 26.08
N GLY A 473 0.89 8.55 25.77
CA GLY A 473 0.20 9.58 25.01
C GLY A 473 0.03 9.24 23.53
N ARG A 474 -0.91 9.91 22.87
CA ARG A 474 -1.19 9.68 21.45
C ARG A 474 -0.10 10.28 20.58
N LEU A 475 0.27 9.59 19.50
CA LEU A 475 1.30 10.02 18.57
C LEU A 475 0.73 10.13 17.17
N PHE A 476 0.75 11.32 16.59
CA PHE A 476 0.30 11.57 15.22
C PHE A 476 1.50 11.61 14.26
N ASN A 477 1.37 11.06 13.06
CA ASN A 477 2.40 11.21 12.03
C ASN A 477 2.07 12.39 11.10
N LEU A 478 3.04 13.30 10.93
CA LEU A 478 3.01 14.39 9.95
C LEU A 478 4.05 14.08 8.86
N ASN A 479 3.58 13.78 7.65
CA ASN A 479 4.39 13.34 6.53
C ASN A 479 4.35 14.33 5.36
N VAL A 480 5.05 13.97 4.27
CA VAL A 480 4.96 14.66 2.97
C VAL A 480 4.47 13.69 1.89
N ARG A 481 3.32 14.03 1.28
CA ARG A 481 2.82 13.38 0.06
C ARG A 481 3.41 14.02 -1.20
N GLY A 482 3.18 13.39 -2.34
CA GLY A 482 3.46 13.97 -3.65
C GLY A 482 4.90 13.81 -4.15
N LYS A 483 5.13 14.23 -5.39
CA LYS A 483 6.40 14.11 -6.13
C LYS A 483 6.71 15.39 -6.92
N ARG A 484 7.93 15.50 -7.44
CA ARG A 484 8.40 16.68 -8.20
C ARG A 484 7.70 16.78 -9.56
N GLY A 485 7.19 17.97 -9.87
CA GLY A 485 6.54 18.32 -11.12
C GLY A 485 5.42 19.33 -10.90
N ASN A 486 4.82 19.82 -11.97
CA ASN A 486 3.53 20.51 -11.94
C ASN A 486 2.37 19.49 -11.98
N ILE A 487 1.13 19.96 -11.81
CA ILE A 487 -0.07 19.11 -11.80
C ILE A 487 -0.18 18.14 -13.00
N VAL A 488 0.20 18.56 -14.22
CA VAL A 488 0.13 17.71 -15.43
C VAL A 488 1.24 16.66 -15.42
N GLN A 489 2.45 17.05 -15.01
CA GLN A 489 3.62 16.17 -14.97
C GLN A 489 3.48 15.06 -13.92
N VAL A 490 2.94 15.41 -12.74
CA VAL A 490 2.81 14.46 -11.63
C VAL A 490 1.58 13.58 -11.75
N TYR A 491 0.56 14.00 -12.51
CA TYR A 491 -0.66 13.24 -12.71
C TYR A 491 -0.36 11.79 -13.13
N PRO A 492 -1.05 10.79 -12.56
CA PRO A 492 -2.15 10.86 -11.58
C PRO A 492 -1.71 10.81 -10.11
N ALA A 493 -0.41 10.98 -9.81
CA ALA A 493 0.00 11.33 -8.45
C ALA A 493 -0.28 12.83 -8.17
N VAL A 494 0.14 13.31 -7.00
CA VAL A 494 -0.08 14.72 -6.59
C VAL A 494 1.23 15.48 -6.41
N GLU A 495 1.14 16.81 -6.42
CA GLU A 495 2.25 17.70 -6.07
C GLU A 495 2.57 17.60 -4.57
N TYR A 496 3.72 18.14 -4.16
CA TYR A 496 4.14 18.11 -2.76
C TYR A 496 3.16 18.81 -1.83
N ASP A 497 2.85 18.13 -0.74
CA ASP A 497 2.10 18.72 0.35
C ASP A 497 2.38 18.04 1.69
N PHE A 498 2.07 18.71 2.79
CA PHE A 498 2.05 18.07 4.11
C PHE A 498 0.79 17.22 4.26
N THR A 499 0.89 16.09 4.94
CA THR A 499 -0.28 15.24 5.24
C THR A 499 -0.19 14.72 6.69
N PRO A 500 -1.17 15.04 7.55
CA PRO A 500 -2.29 15.96 7.28
C PRO A 500 -1.83 17.42 7.15
N ASN A 501 -2.52 18.21 6.33
CA ASN A 501 -2.26 19.66 6.19
C ASN A 501 -2.70 20.46 7.43
N ASN A 502 -3.70 19.96 8.15
CA ASN A 502 -4.21 20.54 9.38
C ASN A 502 -4.25 19.44 10.44
N LEU A 503 -3.28 19.47 11.36
CA LEU A 503 -3.21 18.55 12.48
C LEU A 503 -3.81 19.21 13.72
N VAL A 504 -4.85 18.60 14.28
CA VAL A 504 -5.45 19.03 15.56
C VAL A 504 -5.07 18.02 16.63
N MET A 505 -4.46 18.49 17.71
CA MET A 505 -3.97 17.69 18.82
C MET A 505 -4.14 18.44 20.17
N THR A 506 -3.86 17.77 21.27
CA THR A 506 -3.85 18.34 22.64
C THR A 506 -2.41 18.50 23.14
N GLU A 507 -2.20 19.24 24.23
CA GLU A 507 -0.87 19.41 24.84
C GLU A 507 -0.24 18.10 25.36
N ARG A 508 -1.04 17.04 25.52
CA ARG A 508 -0.54 15.71 25.94
C ARG A 508 -0.05 14.87 24.77
N ASP A 509 -0.55 15.16 23.58
CA ASP A 509 -0.26 14.39 22.39
C ASP A 509 1.14 14.72 21.84
N MET A 510 1.62 13.86 20.97
CA MET A 510 2.92 13.97 20.31
C MET A 510 2.71 13.96 18.80
N VAL A 511 3.66 14.53 18.06
CA VAL A 511 3.71 14.44 16.61
C VAL A 511 5.09 13.97 16.16
N HIS A 512 5.13 12.94 15.33
CA HIS A 512 6.31 12.49 14.62
C HIS A 512 6.33 13.14 13.24
N ILE A 513 7.28 14.04 13.00
CA ILE A 513 7.42 14.78 11.74
C ILE A 513 8.54 14.15 10.93
N GLN A 514 8.24 13.56 9.77
CA GLN A 514 9.23 12.90 8.90
C GLN A 514 8.85 13.02 7.42
N TRP A 515 9.76 12.65 6.51
CA TRP A 515 9.43 12.50 5.09
C TRP A 515 10.39 11.59 4.34
N THR A 516 9.96 11.14 3.17
CA THR A 516 10.76 10.38 2.21
C THR A 516 10.82 11.11 0.88
N GLY A 517 11.94 11.03 0.18
CA GLY A 517 12.15 11.64 -1.13
C GLY A 517 13.12 10.85 -2.00
N SER A 518 13.04 11.01 -3.32
CA SER A 518 13.92 10.34 -4.29
C SER A 518 14.85 11.32 -5.02
N ASN A 519 15.99 10.84 -5.48
CA ASN A 519 16.97 11.52 -6.33
C ASN A 519 16.86 11.13 -7.81
N THR A 520 15.75 10.49 -8.20
CA THR A 520 15.57 9.96 -9.56
C THR A 520 14.29 10.44 -10.26
N HIS A 521 13.55 11.41 -9.68
CA HIS A 521 12.21 11.78 -10.15
C HIS A 521 12.18 12.87 -11.23
N ASN A 522 12.39 12.49 -12.50
CA ASN A 522 12.52 13.44 -13.63
C ASN A 522 11.34 13.44 -14.63
N ASN A 523 10.35 12.56 -14.46
CA ASN A 523 9.25 12.29 -15.42
C ASN A 523 9.69 12.34 -16.90
N ASN A 524 10.83 11.74 -17.24
CA ASN A 524 11.33 11.68 -18.62
C ASN A 524 10.39 10.85 -19.52
N ALA A 525 10.57 10.94 -20.83
CA ALA A 525 9.84 10.10 -21.78
C ALA A 525 9.90 8.59 -21.41
N PRO A 526 8.84 7.81 -21.71
CA PRO A 526 7.65 8.18 -22.48
C PRO A 526 6.63 8.98 -21.64
N GLY A 527 5.99 9.98 -22.27
CA GLY A 527 4.90 10.79 -21.72
C GLY A 527 4.23 11.59 -22.84
N GLY A 528 2.95 11.97 -22.67
CA GLY A 528 2.22 12.82 -23.61
C GLY A 528 2.61 14.29 -23.51
N ASP A 529 1.81 15.15 -24.17
CA ASP A 529 2.01 16.59 -24.11
C ASP A 529 1.79 17.12 -22.68
N GLY A 530 2.76 17.88 -22.16
CA GLY A 530 2.77 18.38 -20.77
C GLY A 530 3.09 17.34 -19.68
N ASP A 531 3.16 16.06 -20.02
CA ASP A 531 3.36 14.96 -19.05
C ASP A 531 4.81 14.74 -18.64
N THR A 532 5.75 15.28 -19.42
CA THR A 532 7.18 15.12 -19.20
C THR A 532 7.80 16.34 -18.53
N GLY A 533 8.91 16.10 -17.82
CA GLY A 533 9.67 17.12 -17.12
C GLY A 533 9.40 17.17 -15.62
N ASP A 534 10.10 18.07 -14.95
CA ASP A 534 10.29 18.00 -13.51
C ASP A 534 10.22 19.40 -12.88
N ALA A 535 9.17 20.16 -13.22
CA ALA A 535 8.98 21.51 -12.71
C ALA A 535 9.09 21.53 -11.18
N GLY A 536 9.96 22.39 -10.65
CA GLY A 536 10.40 22.30 -9.25
C GLY A 536 11.59 23.20 -8.98
N GLU A 537 11.83 23.55 -7.73
CA GLU A 537 13.02 24.31 -7.33
C GLU A 537 14.20 23.36 -7.06
N GLY A 538 15.43 23.85 -7.24
CA GLY A 538 16.65 23.06 -7.04
C GLY A 538 16.98 22.11 -8.18
N THR A 539 17.94 21.21 -7.94
CA THR A 539 18.43 20.23 -8.91
C THR A 539 17.30 19.37 -9.44
N GLY A 540 17.23 19.25 -10.76
CA GLY A 540 16.25 18.40 -11.42
C GLY A 540 16.32 16.95 -10.95
N GLY A 541 15.16 16.30 -10.87
CA GLY A 541 15.10 14.90 -10.45
C GLY A 541 15.16 14.64 -8.96
N THR A 542 15.28 15.68 -8.14
CA THR A 542 15.48 15.53 -6.70
C THR A 542 14.29 16.04 -5.91
N ASP A 543 13.79 15.17 -5.05
CA ASP A 543 12.78 15.48 -4.05
C ASP A 543 13.50 15.95 -2.77
N ARG A 544 13.11 17.10 -2.23
CA ARG A 544 13.56 17.58 -0.92
C ARG A 544 12.41 18.30 -0.26
N SER A 545 12.38 18.21 1.06
CA SER A 545 11.42 18.93 1.90
C SER A 545 12.14 19.49 3.11
N ASN A 546 11.58 20.54 3.69
CA ASN A 546 11.96 21.05 4.99
C ASN A 546 10.73 21.66 5.68
N LEU A 547 10.89 22.09 6.92
CA LEU A 547 9.83 22.72 7.69
C LEU A 547 10.36 23.97 8.41
N VAL A 548 9.74 25.11 8.14
CA VAL A 548 10.01 26.39 8.81
C VAL A 548 8.72 27.06 9.23
N GLN A 549 8.74 27.81 10.35
CA GLN A 549 7.54 28.47 10.88
C GLN A 549 7.13 29.69 10.04
N LEU A 550 5.83 29.80 9.80
CA LEU A 550 5.14 30.96 9.26
C LEU A 550 4.41 31.73 10.37
N ARG A 551 4.21 33.03 10.16
CA ARG A 551 3.29 33.83 10.98
C ARG A 551 1.83 33.48 10.65
N SER A 552 1.48 33.47 9.37
CA SER A 552 0.15 33.13 8.87
C SER A 552 0.25 32.28 7.61
N LEU A 553 -0.77 31.44 7.32
CA LEU A 553 -0.86 30.70 6.05
C LEU A 553 -0.97 31.63 4.83
N ASN A 554 -1.36 32.89 5.02
CA ASN A 554 -1.40 33.92 3.97
C ASN A 554 0.01 34.44 3.61
N ASP A 555 1.02 34.19 4.45
CA ASP A 555 2.39 34.63 4.21
C ASP A 555 3.14 33.63 3.33
N ASN A 556 4.12 34.10 2.54
CA ASN A 556 5.03 33.26 1.75
C ASN A 556 6.50 33.39 2.17
N PHE A 557 6.75 34.07 3.29
CA PHE A 557 8.08 34.26 3.87
C PHE A 557 8.09 33.67 5.28
N PRO A 558 9.09 32.83 5.62
CA PRO A 558 9.21 32.30 6.97
C PRO A 558 9.58 33.40 7.97
N LEU A 559 9.25 33.16 9.24
CA LEU A 559 9.74 34.00 10.33
C LEU A 559 11.25 33.78 10.55
N PRO A 560 12.02 34.84 10.87
CA PRO A 560 13.37 34.65 11.41
C PRO A 560 13.28 33.91 12.75
N PHE A 561 14.30 33.11 13.09
CA PHE A 561 14.27 32.22 14.25
C PHE A 561 13.91 32.95 15.55
N GLU A 562 14.43 34.15 15.76
CA GLU A 562 14.19 34.97 16.95
C GLU A 562 12.73 35.41 17.10
N SER A 563 11.96 35.38 16.01
CA SER A 563 10.52 35.67 15.98
C SER A 563 9.64 34.42 15.97
N THR A 564 10.24 33.22 15.99
CA THR A 564 9.51 31.96 16.04
C THR A 564 9.05 31.62 17.46
N THR A 565 7.89 30.98 17.55
CA THR A 565 7.30 30.50 18.80
C THR A 565 7.04 29.00 18.78
N MET A 566 7.04 28.36 17.60
CA MET A 566 6.81 26.93 17.42
C MET A 566 7.90 26.13 18.14
N TRP A 567 9.16 26.53 17.97
CA TRP A 567 10.31 25.77 18.47
C TRP A 567 10.54 25.94 19.96
N SER A 568 10.31 27.13 20.51
CA SER A 568 10.40 27.38 21.95
C SER A 568 9.21 26.82 22.74
N ASN A 569 8.09 26.55 22.07
CA ASN A 569 6.94 25.85 22.63
C ASN A 569 6.92 24.35 22.33
N ALA A 570 7.94 23.83 21.63
CA ALA A 570 8.12 22.41 21.39
C ALA A 570 9.04 21.80 22.46
N GLU A 571 8.60 20.68 23.02
CA GLU A 571 9.46 19.74 23.74
C GLU A 571 9.92 18.66 22.74
N THR A 572 11.23 18.55 22.54
CA THR A 572 11.81 17.48 21.72
C THR A 572 11.94 16.21 22.56
N LEU A 573 11.10 15.21 22.28
CA LEU A 573 11.06 13.97 23.04
C LEU A 573 11.97 12.89 22.47
N TRP A 574 12.11 12.84 21.15
CA TRP A 574 12.93 11.84 20.47
C TRP A 574 13.49 12.34 19.14
N VAL A 575 14.69 11.89 18.82
CA VAL A 575 15.38 12.03 17.52
C VAL A 575 16.15 10.73 17.22
N PRO A 576 16.45 10.45 15.94
CA PRO A 576 17.13 9.22 15.54
C PRO A 576 18.64 9.19 15.82
N TYR A 577 19.19 10.27 16.38
CA TYR A 577 20.59 10.40 16.74
C TYR A 577 20.69 10.77 18.22
N SER A 578 21.75 10.34 18.90
CA SER A 578 21.90 10.69 20.31
C SER A 578 22.37 12.15 20.44
N ALA A 579 21.72 12.91 21.32
CA ALA A 579 22.00 14.31 21.52
C ALA A 579 21.60 14.73 22.94
N PRO A 580 22.53 15.29 23.75
CA PRO A 580 22.20 15.76 25.08
C PRO A 580 21.45 17.09 25.00
N GLY A 581 20.15 17.07 25.28
CA GLY A 581 19.33 18.28 25.44
C GLY A 581 19.31 19.18 24.20
N ILE A 582 18.49 18.79 23.20
CA ILE A 582 18.29 19.53 21.96
C ILE A 582 17.57 20.85 22.25
N THR A 583 18.17 21.97 21.84
CA THR A 583 17.57 23.29 22.00
C THR A 583 16.49 23.56 20.95
N ALA A 584 15.66 24.58 21.20
CA ALA A 584 14.74 25.12 20.22
C ALA A 584 15.43 25.52 18.90
N GLU A 585 16.66 26.06 18.98
CA GLU A 585 17.45 26.45 17.81
C GLU A 585 17.92 25.22 17.02
N GLU A 586 18.41 24.19 17.71
CA GLU A 586 18.91 22.97 17.08
C GLU A 586 17.78 22.20 16.39
N ILE A 587 16.59 22.09 17.01
CA ILE A 587 15.45 21.42 16.36
C ILE A 587 14.91 22.23 15.18
N ALA A 588 14.86 23.56 15.30
CA ALA A 588 14.46 24.45 14.20
C ALA A 588 15.43 24.30 13.01
N LEU A 589 16.73 24.30 13.28
CA LEU A 589 17.78 24.09 12.28
C LEU A 589 17.66 22.70 11.63
N ASN A 590 17.45 21.66 12.43
CA ASN A 590 17.35 20.28 11.94
C ASN A 590 16.17 20.12 10.97
N MET A 591 15.00 20.66 11.34
CA MET A 591 13.78 20.67 10.50
C MET A 591 13.93 21.55 9.26
N ALA A 592 14.56 22.72 9.40
CA ALA A 592 14.78 23.66 8.30
C ALA A 592 15.77 23.13 7.24
N THR A 593 16.63 22.19 7.62
CA THR A 593 17.72 21.65 6.77
C THR A 593 17.57 20.17 6.45
N SER A 594 16.42 19.57 6.76
CA SER A 594 16.14 18.15 6.49
C SER A 594 17.19 17.21 7.11
N GLY A 595 17.65 17.54 8.32
CA GLY A 595 18.66 16.77 9.03
C GLY A 595 20.10 16.96 8.54
N TYR A 596 20.36 17.85 7.57
CA TYR A 596 21.72 18.13 7.10
C TYR A 596 22.61 18.69 8.21
N TYR A 597 22.04 19.53 9.07
CA TYR A 597 22.66 19.97 10.32
C TYR A 597 21.90 19.42 11.53
N ARG A 598 22.64 19.07 12.58
CA ARG A 598 22.10 18.60 13.87
C ARG A 598 22.47 19.52 15.02
N CYS A 599 23.63 20.17 14.95
CA CYS A 599 24.10 21.12 15.94
C CYS A 599 24.80 22.31 15.32
N MET A 600 24.85 23.41 16.07
CA MET A 600 25.57 24.61 15.69
C MET A 600 27.10 24.43 15.82
N THR A 601 27.56 23.91 16.97
CA THR A 601 28.99 23.88 17.32
C THR A 601 29.46 22.48 17.76
N PRO A 602 30.78 22.18 17.72
CA PRO A 602 31.33 20.91 18.20
C PRO A 602 31.07 20.61 19.67
N SER A 603 30.99 21.63 20.53
CA SER A 603 30.72 21.45 21.96
C SER A 603 29.28 21.00 22.23
N ARG A 604 28.36 21.18 21.27
CA ARG A 604 26.97 20.73 21.34
C ARG A 604 26.78 19.32 20.76
N CYS A 605 27.64 18.90 19.83
CA CYS A 605 27.62 17.60 19.17
C CYS A 605 28.90 16.82 19.50
N THR A 606 29.08 16.42 20.76
CA THR A 606 30.30 15.74 21.22
C THR A 606 30.38 14.26 20.82
N GLU A 607 29.25 13.69 20.41
CA GLU A 607 29.20 12.30 19.99
C GLU A 607 29.72 12.10 18.57
N LYS A 608 30.48 11.01 18.39
CA LYS A 608 31.18 10.70 17.15
C LYS A 608 30.27 10.69 15.93
N ASP A 609 29.06 10.15 16.06
CA ASP A 609 28.11 9.99 14.96
C ASP A 609 27.44 11.30 14.51
N ASN A 610 27.66 12.39 15.26
CA ASN A 610 27.14 13.72 14.94
C ASN A 610 28.19 14.69 14.42
N LEU A 611 29.47 14.34 14.46
CA LEU A 611 30.57 15.24 14.08
C LEU A 611 30.45 15.73 12.63
N ASP A 612 29.89 14.92 11.74
CA ASP A 612 29.66 15.26 10.34
C ASP A 612 28.42 16.13 10.12
N TYR A 613 27.70 16.54 11.16
CA TYR A 613 26.42 17.29 11.08
C TYR A 613 26.47 18.66 11.76
N ILE A 614 27.68 19.17 12.01
CA ILE A 614 27.91 20.45 12.70
C ILE A 614 27.98 21.59 11.68
N VAL A 615 27.26 22.69 11.93
CA VAL A 615 27.24 23.86 11.03
C VAL A 615 28.63 24.43 10.76
N GLU A 616 29.45 24.58 11.81
CA GLU A 616 30.78 25.19 11.71
C GLU A 616 31.77 24.40 10.85
N THR A 617 31.63 23.07 10.77
CA THR A 617 32.66 22.18 10.17
C THR A 617 32.19 21.48 8.91
N LYS A 618 30.89 21.19 8.78
CA LYS A 618 30.34 20.54 7.59
C LYS A 618 30.32 21.52 6.42
N THR A 619 30.42 20.98 5.21
CA THR A 619 30.20 21.76 3.99
C THR A 619 28.92 22.59 4.09
N LYS A 620 28.95 23.80 3.52
CA LYS A 620 27.79 24.69 3.56
C LYS A 620 26.59 24.07 2.83
N LEU A 621 25.43 24.12 3.46
CA LEU A 621 24.15 23.76 2.85
C LEU A 621 23.88 24.65 1.64
N GLN A 622 23.48 24.05 0.53
CA GLN A 622 23.08 24.80 -0.66
C GLN A 622 21.70 25.42 -0.46
N ASN A 623 21.49 26.63 -0.99
CA ASN A 623 20.28 27.42 -0.75
C ASN A 623 18.97 26.70 -1.16
N GLN A 624 19.03 25.79 -2.14
CA GLN A 624 17.89 25.00 -2.61
C GLN A 624 17.90 23.55 -2.06
N LEU A 625 18.63 23.29 -0.97
CA LEU A 625 18.71 21.98 -0.30
C LEU A 625 19.27 20.83 -1.15
N ASN A 626 19.96 21.10 -2.26
CA ASN A 626 20.34 20.02 -3.19
C ASN A 626 21.29 18.99 -2.56
N ASN A 627 22.17 19.43 -1.65
CA ASN A 627 23.06 18.57 -0.88
C ASN A 627 22.47 18.12 0.47
N ALA A 628 21.21 18.45 0.76
CA ALA A 628 20.50 17.87 1.91
C ALA A 628 20.05 16.44 1.58
N PRO A 629 19.89 15.56 2.58
CA PRO A 629 19.29 14.25 2.38
C PRO A 629 17.92 14.32 1.70
N ALA A 630 17.60 13.35 0.83
CA ALA A 630 16.28 13.28 0.20
C ALA A 630 15.17 12.87 1.19
N SER A 631 15.52 11.99 2.13
CA SER A 631 14.62 11.50 3.18
C SER A 631 15.11 11.91 4.56
N TYR A 632 14.18 12.08 5.49
CA TYR A 632 14.43 12.58 6.83
C TYR A 632 13.59 11.82 7.84
N GLU A 633 14.27 11.18 8.79
CA GLU A 633 13.64 10.36 9.83
C GLU A 633 12.96 11.18 10.91
N GLY A 634 13.29 12.47 11.03
CA GLY A 634 12.45 13.35 11.82
C GLY A 634 12.79 13.49 13.29
N ALA A 635 11.78 13.94 14.01
CA ALA A 635 11.76 14.04 15.46
C ALA A 635 10.33 13.82 15.97
N VAL A 636 10.22 13.35 17.22
CA VAL A 636 8.96 13.35 17.96
C VAL A 636 8.92 14.56 18.87
N LEU A 637 7.91 15.41 18.67
CA LEU A 637 7.72 16.66 19.37
C LEU A 637 6.39 16.66 20.13
N ARG A 638 6.36 17.35 21.27
CA ARG A 638 5.13 17.74 21.96
C ARG A 638 5.05 19.24 21.98
N PHE A 639 3.89 19.80 21.67
CA PHE A 639 3.68 21.24 21.57
C PHE A 639 2.80 21.75 22.71
N ARG A 640 3.11 22.95 23.22
CA ARG A 640 2.20 23.70 24.11
C ARG A 640 0.99 24.21 23.32
N LYS A 641 -0.06 24.63 24.03
CA LYS A 641 -1.27 25.22 23.46
C LYS A 641 -0.92 26.38 22.52
N GLY A 642 -1.47 26.34 21.31
CA GLY A 642 -1.18 27.33 20.28
C GLY A 642 -1.60 26.90 18.88
N ILE A 643 -1.40 27.80 17.92
CA ILE A 643 -1.57 27.53 16.50
C ILE A 643 -0.23 27.81 15.82
N TYR A 644 0.32 26.79 15.17
CA TYR A 644 1.64 26.85 14.54
C TYR A 644 1.48 26.63 13.04
N HIS A 645 1.73 27.69 12.26
CA HIS A 645 1.77 27.63 10.80
C HIS A 645 3.18 27.31 10.33
N PHE A 646 3.32 26.53 9.27
CA PHE A 646 4.62 26.20 8.70
C PHE A 646 4.55 25.98 7.19
N MET A 647 5.72 25.99 6.56
CA MET A 647 5.88 25.76 5.13
C MET A 647 7.15 24.97 4.82
N CYS A 648 7.20 24.38 3.63
CA CYS A 648 8.44 23.95 2.99
C CYS A 648 8.98 25.10 2.12
N THR A 649 10.20 25.57 2.36
CA THR A 649 10.77 26.69 1.58
C THR A 649 11.10 26.29 0.15
N ARG A 650 11.39 25.02 -0.11
CA ARG A 650 11.74 24.55 -1.46
C ARG A 650 10.52 24.32 -2.35
N ASN A 651 9.39 23.94 -1.75
CA ASN A 651 8.20 23.52 -2.50
C ASN A 651 7.04 24.52 -2.37
N ASN A 652 7.29 25.72 -1.86
CA ASN A 652 6.34 26.82 -1.84
C ASN A 652 6.75 27.87 -2.88
N ASN A 653 6.00 27.95 -3.98
CA ASN A 653 6.21 28.92 -5.05
C ASN A 653 4.86 29.58 -5.38
N PHE A 654 4.75 30.90 -5.14
CA PHE A 654 3.49 31.66 -5.24
C PHE A 654 2.75 31.48 -6.58
N SER A 655 3.45 31.18 -7.68
CA SER A 655 2.81 31.01 -8.98
C SER A 655 1.81 29.85 -9.04
N ASN A 656 2.04 28.75 -8.30
CA ASN A 656 1.24 27.52 -8.43
C ASN A 656 1.48 26.44 -7.35
N ARG A 657 2.36 26.62 -6.35
CA ARG A 657 2.67 25.60 -5.33
C ARG A 657 2.62 26.18 -3.92
N SER A 658 1.88 25.54 -3.03
CA SER A 658 1.69 25.99 -1.65
C SER A 658 1.80 24.84 -0.65
N GLN A 659 3.00 24.27 -0.48
CA GLN A 659 3.26 23.29 0.59
C GLN A 659 3.32 24.00 1.95
N LYS A 660 2.15 24.14 2.59
CA LYS A 660 1.97 24.76 3.90
C LYS A 660 1.08 23.88 4.78
N GLY A 661 1.28 23.96 6.08
CA GLY A 661 0.49 23.21 7.05
C GLY A 661 0.28 23.98 8.35
N MET A 662 -0.59 23.43 9.20
CA MET A 662 -0.92 23.97 10.51
C MET A 662 -0.99 22.85 11.54
N ILE A 663 -0.44 23.10 12.73
CA ILE A 663 -0.71 22.32 13.94
C ILE A 663 -1.52 23.21 14.89
N THR A 664 -2.69 22.73 15.30
CA THR A 664 -3.53 23.36 16.33
C THR A 664 -3.49 22.51 17.59
N VAL A 665 -3.01 23.09 18.68
CA VAL A 665 -2.94 22.46 20.00
C VAL A 665 -3.98 23.09 20.91
N GLN A 666 -4.95 22.29 21.38
CA GLN A 666 -6.11 22.76 22.15
C GLN A 666 -6.01 22.50 23.65
#